data_AF-A0A2M7XJ24-F1
#
_entry.id   AF-A0A2M7XJ24-F1
#
_cell.length_a   1.000
_cell.length_b   1.000
_cell.length_c   1.000
_cell.angle_alpha   90.00
_cell.angle_beta   90.00
_cell.angle_gamma   90.00
#
_symmetry.space_group_name_H-M   'P 1'
#
loop_
_entity.id
_entity.type
_entity.pdbx_description
1 polymer ?
#
loop_
_entity_poly.entity_id
_entity_poly.type
_entity_poly.pdbx_seq_one_letter_code
_entity_poly.pdbx_strand_id
1 'polypeptide(L)'
;MPDIENKNHYSPVMEKNTTVESVIKTYRLIHTYFFTYAIFVVVLIIGVIIFQNILKTNTLTVQTSQVNHEFVIRQKKLIGAFNKQLKQNIENEGVQVEIIEGYISNTGGYIESSNNLARYKGYILPRFFYIQKTVPLQDIAYFSKSDYETRELDYFIQNVLLAKVETNQRQEANTQLPIKGTIIETFDLGCMFKNKFFQAICNQHIEEFLDSFFVYGINRDYEGLKTVFDIIIDDEYKTLLCENMDKYIIYSNDTNAKIEELVARCSTQSVTKFKKLASFIEVQKELDSKQISKSIYNDSEINAYKLLSVQQSIYKDIINNRINTTNILQYLDFLKELLAADKIDAFYKDLSYRFDNKYILPRIENPDNPIAKNRKSDADEIIKQITIVNNGSELLGFKGLAYQIKNHGLLPVQVQNQAQTTSSKDEITLLLNHFSYLKVKETIFSGEDHGPVDILVNGDLIIDDTKEYGKQLKLNTALLLRYQQNGFVVKKIKIENQNTLNAVMKEVLSKAEYSLGEMYEYVAQNLAFYDKASQTDTTDLFCNQIKNKVMADPNIQVNTCTTSNLSVTKSDEDTTIKYVIEFANYAITSISISDQEIQTAINEKLKNISTNEVNFTDIIGDIICYKKPQVSTTEGTDNAIIITEKIKNYLGITIDDIAEKSGRILIAFSVGRIKFIGNYNMTKNIIYPIYFKDVLLNNVPAKIMNFSLSLDDASKTDIYKFISSPSDYIKTISPESYLLYDKFISGE
;
A
#
# COMPACT_ATOMS: atom_id res chain seq x y z
N MET A 1 121.19 11.80 -26.46
CA MET A 1 121.16 10.42 -25.92
C MET A 1 119.72 10.06 -25.50
N PRO A 2 118.98 9.23 -26.25
CA PRO A 2 119.10 9.12 -27.70
C PRO A 2 117.78 9.18 -28.49
N ASP A 3 117.72 9.38 -29.81
CA ASP A 3 118.31 10.34 -30.80
C ASP A 3 117.48 10.07 -32.12
N ILE A 4 118.01 10.20 -33.37
CA ILE A 4 117.43 9.70 -34.67
C ILE A 4 116.11 10.38 -35.17
N GLU A 5 116.14 11.33 -36.13
CA GLU A 5 116.23 11.20 -37.62
C GLU A 5 114.83 11.19 -38.33
N ASN A 6 114.62 11.60 -39.60
CA ASN A 6 115.29 12.51 -40.56
C ASN A 6 114.38 12.66 -41.83
N LYS A 7 114.59 13.70 -42.68
CA LYS A 7 114.11 13.84 -44.10
C LYS A 7 112.57 13.94 -44.34
N ASN A 8 112.01 14.57 -45.39
CA ASN A 8 112.48 15.32 -46.59
C ASN A 8 111.39 16.39 -46.94
N HIS A 9 111.71 17.64 -47.33
CA HIS A 9 111.99 18.11 -48.72
C HIS A 9 110.77 18.14 -49.69
N TYR A 10 110.11 19.30 -49.88
CA TYR A 10 109.99 20.06 -51.16
C TYR A 10 109.08 21.32 -51.07
N SER A 11 109.33 22.29 -51.96
CA SER A 11 108.57 23.56 -52.21
C SER A 11 107.28 23.29 -53.06
N PRO A 12 106.40 24.27 -53.42
CA PRO A 12 106.45 25.72 -53.22
C PRO A 12 105.13 26.47 -52.84
N VAL A 13 105.28 27.77 -52.57
CA VAL A 13 104.36 28.91 -52.82
C VAL A 13 102.88 28.62 -53.13
N MET A 14 101.97 29.11 -52.25
CA MET A 14 100.85 29.96 -52.66
C MET A 14 100.37 30.88 -51.53
N GLU A 15 100.38 32.18 -51.84
CA GLU A 15 99.69 33.26 -51.14
C GLU A 15 98.19 32.97 -51.01
N LYS A 16 97.59 33.09 -49.81
CA LYS A 16 96.16 32.78 -49.63
C LYS A 16 95.43 33.59 -48.55
N ASN A 17 94.87 34.72 -49.00
CA ASN A 17 93.59 35.31 -48.60
C ASN A 17 93.10 35.10 -47.14
N THR A 18 93.57 35.97 -46.26
CA THR A 18 92.98 36.24 -44.93
C THR A 18 91.51 36.69 -44.97
N THR A 19 91.00 37.08 -46.15
CA THR A 19 89.59 37.42 -46.38
C THR A 19 88.64 36.23 -46.37
N VAL A 20 89.08 35.02 -46.77
CA VAL A 20 88.18 33.86 -46.89
C VAL A 20 87.82 33.31 -45.51
N GLU A 21 88.76 33.23 -44.57
CA GLU A 21 88.47 32.77 -43.20
C GLU A 21 87.56 33.72 -42.43
N SER A 22 87.68 35.05 -42.63
CA SER A 22 86.79 36.02 -41.99
C SER A 22 85.37 35.95 -42.56
N VAL A 23 85.22 35.75 -43.86
CA VAL A 23 83.92 35.50 -44.50
C VAL A 23 83.31 34.18 -44.02
N ILE A 24 84.07 33.09 -43.90
CA ILE A 24 83.56 31.81 -43.39
C ILE A 24 83.17 31.91 -41.90
N LYS A 25 83.95 32.60 -41.06
CA LYS A 25 83.56 32.88 -39.67
C LYS A 25 82.28 33.70 -39.59
N THR A 26 82.18 34.78 -40.37
CA THR A 26 81.00 35.65 -40.41
C THR A 26 79.78 34.90 -40.92
N TYR A 27 79.93 34.06 -41.96
CA TYR A 27 78.86 33.25 -42.51
C TYR A 27 78.41 32.16 -41.54
N ARG A 28 79.31 31.52 -40.77
CA ARG A 28 78.93 30.63 -39.66
C ARG A 28 78.19 31.36 -38.55
N LEU A 29 78.65 32.56 -38.18
CA LEU A 29 78.01 33.37 -37.13
C LEU A 29 76.60 33.80 -37.55
N ILE A 30 76.44 34.27 -38.79
CA ILE A 30 75.14 34.55 -39.40
C ILE A 30 74.30 33.28 -39.47
N HIS A 31 74.81 32.16 -39.98
CA HIS A 31 74.05 30.90 -40.07
C HIS A 31 73.58 30.40 -38.68
N THR A 32 74.40 30.49 -37.64
CA THR A 32 73.99 30.14 -36.28
C THR A 32 72.90 31.08 -35.75
N TYR A 33 73.04 32.39 -35.92
CA TYR A 33 71.99 33.35 -35.50
C TYR A 33 70.70 33.25 -36.34
N PHE A 34 70.80 33.04 -37.65
CA PHE A 34 69.69 33.13 -38.59
C PHE A 34 69.02 31.79 -38.91
N PHE A 35 69.63 30.65 -38.61
CA PHE A 35 68.98 29.33 -38.73
C PHE A 35 68.81 28.64 -37.38
N THR A 36 69.81 28.64 -36.50
CA THR A 36 69.66 27.97 -35.19
C THR A 36 68.71 28.74 -34.28
N TYR A 37 68.93 30.05 -34.09
CA TYR A 37 68.03 30.86 -33.25
C TYR A 37 66.72 31.24 -33.95
N ALA A 38 66.68 31.35 -35.29
CA ALA A 38 65.41 31.57 -35.99
C ALA A 38 64.44 30.39 -35.83
N ILE A 39 64.93 29.14 -35.73
CA ILE A 39 64.07 28.00 -35.37
C ILE A 39 63.49 28.19 -33.97
N PHE A 40 64.26 28.63 -32.98
CA PHE A 40 63.74 28.95 -31.66
C PHE A 40 62.74 30.12 -31.68
N VAL A 41 62.97 31.16 -32.48
CA VAL A 41 62.03 32.28 -32.65
C VAL A 41 60.74 31.82 -33.34
N VAL A 42 60.82 30.98 -34.37
CA VAL A 42 59.65 30.41 -35.05
C VAL A 42 58.88 29.45 -34.14
N VAL A 43 59.57 28.60 -33.37
CA VAL A 43 58.95 27.72 -32.35
C VAL A 43 58.32 28.55 -31.23
N LEU A 44 58.93 29.67 -30.83
CA LEU A 44 58.37 30.58 -29.84
C LEU A 44 57.18 31.38 -30.40
N ILE A 45 57.21 31.79 -31.66
CA ILE A 45 56.07 32.42 -32.35
C ILE A 45 54.93 31.42 -32.53
N ILE A 46 55.21 30.18 -32.94
CA ILE A 46 54.22 29.09 -33.01
C ILE A 46 53.68 28.78 -31.61
N GLY A 47 54.54 28.73 -30.59
CA GLY A 47 54.16 28.56 -29.18
C GLY A 47 53.29 29.71 -28.67
N VAL A 48 53.58 30.96 -29.03
CA VAL A 48 52.76 32.14 -28.71
C VAL A 48 51.47 32.15 -29.51
N ILE A 49 51.44 31.69 -30.77
CA ILE A 49 50.21 31.56 -31.57
C ILE A 49 49.34 30.43 -31.02
N ILE A 50 49.92 29.29 -30.62
CA ILE A 50 49.21 28.21 -29.94
C ILE A 50 48.70 28.69 -28.58
N PHE A 51 49.51 29.38 -27.79
CA PHE A 51 49.11 29.93 -26.49
C PHE A 51 48.05 31.04 -26.62
N GLN A 52 48.13 31.91 -27.63
CA GLN A 52 47.10 32.90 -27.94
C GLN A 52 45.84 32.26 -28.54
N ASN A 53 45.95 31.17 -29.30
CA ASN A 53 44.79 30.42 -29.76
C ASN A 53 44.14 29.67 -28.61
N ILE A 54 44.92 29.06 -27.68
CA ILE A 54 44.43 28.49 -26.42
C ILE A 54 43.76 29.56 -25.58
N LEU A 55 44.35 30.76 -25.44
CA LEU A 55 43.71 31.90 -24.77
C LEU A 55 42.46 32.38 -25.51
N LYS A 56 42.42 32.36 -26.85
CA LYS A 56 41.23 32.74 -27.64
C LYS A 56 40.12 31.68 -27.60
N THR A 57 40.46 30.40 -27.48
CA THR A 57 39.49 29.30 -27.29
C THR A 57 39.10 29.14 -25.81
N ASN A 58 39.93 29.61 -24.87
CA ASN A 58 39.60 29.77 -23.46
C ASN A 58 38.93 31.12 -23.16
N THR A 59 38.93 32.06 -24.12
CA THR A 59 37.83 33.00 -24.35
C THR A 59 36.74 32.38 -25.24
N LEU A 60 36.48 31.07 -25.07
CA LEU A 60 35.13 30.67 -24.70
C LEU A 60 34.62 31.75 -23.76
N THR A 61 33.52 32.41 -24.12
CA THR A 61 32.91 33.40 -23.25
C THR A 61 32.77 32.77 -21.88
N VAL A 62 33.57 33.26 -20.93
CA VAL A 62 33.10 33.45 -19.57
C VAL A 62 32.00 34.49 -19.71
N GLN A 63 30.84 34.03 -20.19
CA GLN A 63 29.63 34.23 -19.46
C GLN A 63 29.99 33.81 -18.03
N THR A 64 30.45 34.79 -17.27
CA THR A 64 29.79 35.09 -16.02
C THR A 64 28.31 35.13 -16.40
N SER A 65 27.70 33.94 -16.38
CA SER A 65 26.28 33.79 -16.12
C SER A 65 26.04 34.81 -15.02
N GLN A 66 25.24 35.84 -15.30
CA GLN A 66 25.00 36.87 -14.31
C GLN A 66 24.46 36.12 -13.10
N VAL A 67 25.32 35.95 -12.10
CA VAL A 67 25.01 35.20 -10.89
C VAL A 67 23.91 36.03 -10.31
N ASN A 68 22.67 35.57 -10.51
CA ASN A 68 21.53 36.43 -10.31
C ASN A 68 21.53 36.71 -8.81
N HIS A 69 21.97 37.91 -8.43
CA HIS A 69 22.37 38.17 -7.05
C HIS A 69 21.19 37.93 -6.12
N GLU A 70 19.98 38.23 -6.59
CA GLU A 70 18.70 37.90 -5.96
C GLU A 70 18.51 36.40 -5.71
N PHE A 71 18.89 35.53 -6.66
CA PHE A 71 18.82 34.07 -6.52
C PHE A 71 19.80 33.53 -5.47
N VAL A 72 21.06 33.99 -5.47
CA VAL A 72 22.06 33.58 -4.46
C VAL A 72 21.73 34.16 -3.08
N ILE A 73 21.20 35.40 -3.01
CA ILE A 73 20.68 35.98 -1.76
C ILE A 73 19.49 35.14 -1.25
N ARG A 74 18.57 34.71 -2.13
CA ARG A 74 17.45 33.84 -1.78
C ARG A 74 17.91 32.46 -1.28
N GLN A 75 18.84 31.82 -1.98
CA GLN A 75 19.47 30.55 -1.58
C GLN A 75 20.09 30.66 -0.17
N LYS A 76 20.96 31.65 0.07
CA LYS A 76 21.59 31.89 1.38
C LYS A 76 20.57 32.20 2.48
N LYS A 77 19.47 32.91 2.15
CA LYS A 77 18.38 33.18 3.10
C LYS A 77 17.61 31.91 3.48
N LEU A 78 17.31 31.02 2.53
CA LEU A 78 16.63 29.75 2.79
C LEU A 78 17.51 28.82 3.65
N ILE A 79 18.77 28.62 3.26
CA ILE A 79 19.75 27.81 4.00
C ILE A 79 19.95 28.37 5.42
N GLY A 80 20.13 29.69 5.55
CA GLY A 80 20.30 30.33 6.86
C GLY A 80 19.07 30.21 7.77
N ALA A 81 17.86 30.30 7.22
CA ALA A 81 16.63 30.09 7.97
C ALA A 81 16.49 28.64 8.45
N PHE A 82 16.68 27.67 7.55
CA PHE A 82 16.57 26.24 7.85
C PHE A 82 17.65 25.76 8.84
N ASN A 83 18.91 26.14 8.64
CA ASN A 83 19.98 25.79 9.58
C ASN A 83 19.80 26.46 10.95
N LYS A 84 19.15 27.63 11.03
CA LYS A 84 18.75 28.24 12.30
C LYS A 84 17.65 27.42 12.99
N GLN A 85 16.62 27.01 12.26
CA GLN A 85 15.55 26.13 12.76
C GLN A 85 16.13 24.82 13.32
N LEU A 86 17.09 24.19 12.63
CA LEU A 86 17.75 22.98 13.13
C LEU A 86 18.56 23.22 14.43
N LYS A 87 19.27 24.36 14.53
CA LYS A 87 20.15 24.66 15.69
C LYS A 87 19.41 25.05 16.96
N GLN A 88 18.24 25.70 16.87
CA GLN A 88 17.46 26.12 18.05
C GLN A 88 16.90 24.94 18.87
N ASN A 89 17.07 23.70 18.40
CA ASN A 89 16.34 22.55 18.89
C ASN A 89 17.16 21.65 19.82
N ILE A 90 18.49 21.81 19.84
CA ILE A 90 19.45 20.97 20.57
C ILE A 90 19.56 21.40 22.05
N GLU A 91 19.24 22.65 22.38
CA GLU A 91 19.43 23.25 23.72
C GLU A 91 18.13 23.26 24.58
N ASN A 92 17.16 22.39 24.27
CA ASN A 92 15.85 22.42 24.92
C ASN A 92 15.77 21.52 26.16
N GLU A 93 15.82 22.15 27.33
CA GLU A 93 15.69 21.61 28.70
C GLU A 93 14.82 20.34 28.83
N GLY A 94 15.43 19.17 28.60
CA GLY A 94 14.81 17.85 28.77
C GLY A 94 13.90 17.38 27.62
N VAL A 95 13.73 18.16 26.55
CA VAL A 95 12.99 17.75 25.33
C VAL A 95 13.99 17.29 24.27
N GLN A 96 13.90 16.03 23.87
CA GLN A 96 14.73 15.43 22.83
C GLN A 96 13.95 15.42 21.51
N VAL A 97 14.36 16.21 20.52
CA VAL A 97 13.73 16.22 19.19
C VAL A 97 14.48 15.28 18.25
N GLU A 98 13.76 14.37 17.61
CA GLU A 98 14.33 13.38 16.69
C GLU A 98 14.10 13.72 15.22
N ILE A 99 12.91 14.25 14.91
CA ILE A 99 12.56 14.73 13.57
C ILE A 99 12.04 16.15 13.71
N ILE A 100 12.69 17.05 12.99
CA ILE A 100 12.40 18.48 12.95
C ILE A 100 11.77 18.76 11.59
N GLU A 101 10.45 18.83 11.49
CA GLU A 101 9.74 19.26 10.27
C GLU A 101 9.07 20.62 10.50
N GLY A 102 8.60 20.89 11.73
CA GLY A 102 7.95 22.14 12.11
C GLY A 102 8.71 22.98 13.13
N TYR A 103 7.94 23.79 13.86
CA TYR A 103 8.45 24.79 14.80
C TYR A 103 8.60 24.21 16.21
N ILE A 104 9.66 24.60 16.92
CA ILE A 104 9.77 24.44 18.37
C ILE A 104 10.39 25.71 18.96
N SER A 105 9.93 26.08 20.15
CA SER A 105 10.36 27.27 20.87
C SER A 105 10.41 27.01 22.36
N ASN A 106 11.47 27.53 22.98
CA ASN A 106 11.72 27.45 24.40
C ASN A 106 11.74 28.88 24.94
N THR A 107 10.73 29.20 25.75
CA THR A 107 10.66 30.44 26.52
C THR A 107 10.93 30.15 27.98
N GLY A 108 11.25 31.18 28.77
CA GLY A 108 11.68 31.03 30.17
C GLY A 108 10.74 30.22 31.10
N GLY A 109 9.48 29.99 30.73
CA GLY A 109 8.53 29.18 31.50
C GLY A 109 7.93 27.96 30.79
N TYR A 110 8.04 27.84 29.46
CA TYR A 110 7.40 26.76 28.70
C TYR A 110 8.13 26.44 27.39
N ILE A 111 7.91 25.22 26.90
CA ILE A 111 8.32 24.74 25.58
C ILE A 111 7.06 24.50 24.76
N GLU A 112 6.99 25.08 23.56
CA GLU A 112 5.90 24.85 22.60
C GLU A 112 6.45 24.30 21.28
N SER A 113 5.69 23.43 20.61
CA SER A 113 6.12 22.79 19.36
C SER A 113 4.95 22.38 18.47
N SER A 114 5.18 22.36 17.16
CA SER A 114 4.28 21.82 16.13
C SER A 114 5.03 20.95 15.12
N ASN A 115 4.39 19.87 14.66
CA ASN A 115 4.87 18.98 13.59
C ASN A 115 6.30 18.42 13.80
N ASN A 116 6.66 18.05 15.03
CA ASN A 116 7.98 17.47 15.34
C ASN A 116 7.83 16.15 16.08
N LEU A 117 8.64 15.15 15.73
CA LEU A 117 8.78 13.96 16.57
C LEU A 117 9.71 14.29 17.73
N ALA A 118 9.15 14.36 18.94
CA ALA A 118 9.90 14.74 20.12
C ALA A 118 9.52 13.88 21.34
N ARG A 119 10.49 13.74 22.24
CA ARG A 119 10.38 13.08 23.53
C ARG A 119 10.55 14.04 24.69
N TYR A 120 9.83 13.80 25.78
CA TYR A 120 10.07 14.43 27.08
C TYR A 120 9.84 13.39 28.18
N LYS A 121 10.81 13.18 29.08
CA LYS A 121 10.71 12.18 30.17
C LYS A 121 10.24 10.79 29.69
N GLY A 122 10.79 10.37 28.55
CA GLY A 122 10.47 9.11 27.87
C GLY A 122 9.14 9.07 27.08
N TYR A 123 8.21 10.01 27.28
CA TYR A 123 6.98 10.08 26.50
C TYR A 123 7.24 10.62 25.09
N ILE A 124 6.60 10.01 24.10
CA ILE A 124 6.36 10.64 22.79
C ILE A 124 5.34 11.76 22.96
N LEU A 125 5.60 12.89 22.29
CA LEU A 125 4.75 14.06 22.35
C LEU A 125 3.81 14.13 21.12
N PRO A 126 2.57 14.63 21.27
CA PRO A 126 1.64 14.82 20.15
C PRO A 126 2.11 15.91 19.17
N ARG A 127 1.48 15.94 17.99
CA ARG A 127 1.72 16.91 16.91
C ARG A 127 1.82 18.37 17.37
N PHE A 128 0.97 18.79 18.30
CA PHE A 128 1.08 20.09 18.96
C PHE A 128 1.28 19.86 20.46
N PHE A 129 2.30 20.45 21.07
CA PHE A 129 2.44 20.38 22.53
C PHE A 129 2.85 21.71 23.14
N TYR A 130 2.45 21.91 24.39
CA TYR A 130 2.78 23.05 25.22
C TYR A 130 3.10 22.53 26.63
N ILE A 131 4.38 22.45 26.97
CA ILE A 131 4.87 21.90 28.24
C ILE A 131 5.37 23.05 29.11
N GLN A 132 4.68 23.32 30.21
CA GLN A 132 5.20 24.20 31.25
C GLN A 132 6.29 23.48 32.04
N LYS A 133 7.46 24.12 32.20
CA LYS A 133 8.65 23.55 32.85
C LYS A 133 8.42 23.19 34.32
N THR A 134 7.43 23.81 34.95
CA THR A 134 7.05 23.63 36.36
C THR A 134 6.08 22.49 36.62
N VAL A 135 5.50 21.85 35.58
CA VAL A 135 4.52 20.78 35.78
C VAL A 135 5.24 19.49 36.24
N PRO A 136 4.86 18.90 37.40
CA PRO A 136 5.52 17.73 37.96
C PRO A 136 5.06 16.44 37.28
N LEU A 137 5.33 16.31 35.98
CA LEU A 137 5.17 15.04 35.27
C LEU A 137 6.23 14.05 35.74
N GLN A 138 5.81 12.84 36.11
CA GLN A 138 6.70 11.70 36.33
C GLN A 138 7.32 11.25 35.00
N ASP A 139 8.32 10.36 35.02
CA ASP A 139 8.88 9.72 33.82
C ASP A 139 8.01 8.54 33.36
N ILE A 140 8.01 8.20 32.06
CA ILE A 140 7.24 7.04 31.54
C ILE A 140 7.58 5.73 32.27
N ALA A 141 8.82 5.58 32.75
CA ALA A 141 9.25 4.44 33.54
C ALA A 141 8.51 4.31 34.90
N TYR A 142 8.00 5.41 35.47
CA TYR A 142 7.17 5.37 36.68
C TYR A 142 5.86 4.60 36.44
N PHE A 143 5.18 4.90 35.34
CA PHE A 143 3.91 4.27 34.95
C PHE A 143 4.04 2.77 34.64
N SER A 144 5.26 2.24 34.50
CA SER A 144 5.51 0.81 34.31
C SER A 144 5.13 -0.07 35.52
N LYS A 145 4.96 0.54 36.71
CA LYS A 145 4.79 -0.14 38.02
C LYS A 145 3.35 -0.47 38.41
N SER A 146 2.34 -0.10 37.62
CA SER A 146 0.90 -0.34 37.83
C SER A 146 0.22 0.31 39.07
N ASP A 147 0.98 0.84 40.03
CA ASP A 147 0.51 1.37 41.32
C ASP A 147 0.29 2.89 41.37
N TYR A 148 0.46 3.58 40.24
CA TYR A 148 0.30 5.03 40.12
C TYR A 148 -1.17 5.48 40.30
N GLU A 149 -1.40 6.74 40.71
CA GLU A 149 -2.75 7.24 40.88
C GLU A 149 -3.35 7.66 39.53
N THR A 150 -4.63 7.32 39.24
CA THR A 150 -5.23 7.63 37.92
C THR A 150 -5.27 9.13 37.58
N ARG A 151 -5.15 10.01 38.57
CA ARG A 151 -5.00 11.46 38.38
C ARG A 151 -3.63 11.87 37.83
N GLU A 152 -2.58 11.07 38.01
CA GLU A 152 -1.25 11.33 37.42
C GLU A 152 -1.27 11.15 35.90
N LEU A 153 -2.07 10.19 35.42
CA LEU A 153 -2.36 10.05 33.98
C LEU A 153 -3.22 11.21 33.46
N ASP A 154 -4.21 11.67 34.25
CA ASP A 154 -4.99 12.87 33.91
C ASP A 154 -4.11 14.13 33.83
N TYR A 155 -3.08 14.27 34.67
CA TYR A 155 -2.12 15.37 34.58
C TYR A 155 -1.36 15.36 33.25
N PHE A 156 -0.88 14.20 32.78
CA PHE A 156 -0.27 14.10 31.45
C PHE A 156 -1.28 14.47 30.34
N ILE A 157 -2.49 13.92 30.39
CA ILE A 157 -3.52 14.21 29.39
C ILE A 157 -3.81 15.73 29.35
N GLN A 158 -4.07 16.38 30.50
CA GLN A 158 -4.40 17.80 30.54
C GLN A 158 -3.23 18.73 30.16
N ASN A 159 -1.99 18.40 30.56
CA ASN A 159 -0.84 19.30 30.43
C ASN A 159 0.09 18.98 29.25
N VAL A 160 -0.14 17.87 28.54
CA VAL A 160 0.62 17.50 27.33
C VAL A 160 -0.31 17.25 26.15
N LEU A 161 -1.26 16.32 26.29
CA LEU A 161 -2.15 15.93 25.19
C LEU A 161 -3.16 17.02 24.81
N LEU A 162 -3.71 17.71 25.80
CA LEU A 162 -4.83 18.65 25.64
C LEU A 162 -4.44 20.12 25.90
N ALA A 163 -3.16 20.39 26.21
CA ALA A 163 -2.68 21.72 26.53
C ALA A 163 -2.72 22.66 25.31
N LYS A 164 -3.36 23.83 25.47
CA LYS A 164 -3.40 24.98 24.55
C LYS A 164 -3.18 24.65 23.05
N VAL A 165 -4.17 24.00 22.44
CA VAL A 165 -4.16 23.66 21.00
C VAL A 165 -4.45 24.88 20.09
N GLU A 166 -3.95 26.06 20.45
CA GLU A 166 -4.36 27.37 19.89
C GLU A 166 -3.36 27.99 18.90
N THR A 167 -2.08 27.61 18.91
CA THR A 167 -1.05 28.18 18.02
C THR A 167 -1.06 27.54 16.63
N ASN A 168 -2.04 27.94 15.82
CA ASN A 168 -2.10 27.64 14.37
C ASN A 168 -1.01 28.40 13.56
N GLN A 169 0.26 28.35 13.97
CA GLN A 169 1.35 28.69 13.05
C GLN A 169 1.57 27.51 12.10
N ARG A 170 0.72 27.45 11.07
CA ARG A 170 0.95 26.59 9.91
C ARG A 170 2.19 27.12 9.20
N GLN A 171 3.32 26.44 9.36
CA GLN A 171 4.53 26.73 8.60
C GLN A 171 4.20 26.58 7.10
N GLU A 172 4.49 27.62 6.32
CA GLU A 172 4.32 27.55 4.86
C GLU A 172 5.23 26.44 4.31
N ALA A 173 4.76 25.70 3.31
CA ALA A 173 5.54 24.64 2.70
C ALA A 173 6.87 25.20 2.17
N ASN A 174 7.98 24.55 2.57
CA ASN A 174 9.34 24.95 2.21
C ASN A 174 9.47 25.09 0.69
N THR A 175 9.72 26.32 0.23
CA THR A 175 9.79 26.59 -1.22
C THR A 175 11.13 26.11 -1.76
N GLN A 176 11.12 25.10 -2.63
CA GLN A 176 12.31 24.63 -3.33
C GLN A 176 12.73 25.61 -4.45
N LEU A 177 14.04 25.72 -4.66
CA LEU A 177 14.63 26.43 -5.80
C LEU A 177 14.60 25.54 -7.06
N PRO A 178 14.29 26.09 -8.25
CA PRO A 178 14.36 25.33 -9.49
C PRO A 178 15.80 25.04 -9.89
N ILE A 179 16.07 23.82 -10.34
CA ILE A 179 17.27 23.48 -11.12
C ILE A 179 17.12 23.99 -12.56
N LYS A 180 18.24 24.38 -13.18
CA LYS A 180 18.31 24.91 -14.56
C LYS A 180 18.99 23.89 -15.46
N GLY A 181 18.21 22.99 -16.04
CA GLY A 181 18.75 21.80 -16.70
C GLY A 181 19.04 20.72 -15.66
N THR A 182 20.18 20.05 -15.79
CA THR A 182 20.66 19.04 -14.85
C THR A 182 21.24 19.65 -13.57
N ILE A 183 21.44 18.82 -12.54
CA ILE A 183 22.21 19.16 -11.34
C ILE A 183 23.66 19.48 -11.72
N ILE A 184 24.25 18.72 -12.64
CA ILE A 184 25.62 18.94 -13.11
C ILE A 184 25.79 20.34 -13.72
N GLU A 185 24.82 20.79 -14.52
CA GLU A 185 24.81 22.14 -15.10
C GLU A 185 24.43 23.23 -14.07
N THR A 186 23.51 22.94 -13.16
CA THR A 186 23.02 23.89 -12.14
C THR A 186 24.11 24.30 -11.14
N PHE A 187 25.03 23.38 -10.83
CA PHE A 187 26.10 23.56 -9.84
C PHE A 187 27.52 23.56 -10.45
N ASP A 188 27.64 23.63 -11.78
CA ASP A 188 28.91 23.57 -12.55
C ASP A 188 29.84 22.39 -12.19
N LEU A 189 29.24 21.24 -11.87
CA LEU A 189 29.95 20.02 -11.49
C LEU A 189 30.59 19.30 -12.69
N GLY A 190 30.54 19.90 -13.89
CA GLY A 190 31.17 19.36 -15.11
C GLY A 190 32.70 19.18 -14.99
N CYS A 191 33.32 19.81 -13.98
CA CYS A 191 34.71 19.61 -13.62
C CYS A 191 35.02 18.21 -13.08
N MET A 192 34.06 17.54 -12.42
CA MET A 192 34.21 16.19 -11.85
C MET A 192 34.49 15.12 -12.91
N PHE A 193 34.16 15.41 -14.17
CA PHE A 193 34.28 14.51 -15.32
C PHE A 193 35.52 14.78 -16.18
N LYS A 194 36.40 15.70 -15.77
CA LYS A 194 37.55 16.19 -16.58
C LYS A 194 38.87 16.07 -15.82
N ASN A 195 39.97 16.05 -16.56
CA ASN A 195 41.31 15.84 -16.01
C ASN A 195 41.78 16.99 -15.08
N LYS A 196 42.53 16.65 -14.03
CA LYS A 196 42.76 17.39 -12.76
C LYS A 196 43.36 18.82 -12.80
N PHE A 197 43.44 19.51 -13.94
CA PHE A 197 44.15 20.80 -14.07
C PHE A 197 43.56 21.97 -13.24
N PHE A 198 42.31 21.88 -12.76
CA PHE A 198 41.64 22.92 -11.96
C PHE A 198 41.03 22.37 -10.66
N GLN A 199 41.74 21.49 -9.96
CA GLN A 199 41.22 20.79 -8.77
C GLN A 199 40.67 21.74 -7.69
N ALA A 200 41.33 22.87 -7.41
CA ALA A 200 40.85 23.83 -6.40
C ALA A 200 39.49 24.49 -6.75
N ILE A 201 39.27 24.84 -8.02
CA ILE A 201 37.99 25.41 -8.49
C ILE A 201 36.90 24.33 -8.46
N CYS A 202 37.24 23.09 -8.83
CA CYS A 202 36.29 21.99 -8.79
C CYS A 202 35.84 21.65 -7.36
N ASN A 203 36.78 21.62 -6.41
CA ASN A 203 36.47 21.44 -4.98
C ASN A 203 35.51 22.51 -4.47
N GLN A 204 35.71 23.80 -4.83
CA GLN A 204 34.79 24.88 -4.46
C GLN A 204 33.35 24.62 -4.97
N HIS A 205 33.18 24.18 -6.23
CA HIS A 205 31.85 23.87 -6.76
C HIS A 205 31.21 22.65 -6.10
N ILE A 206 32.02 21.63 -5.74
CA ILE A 206 31.56 20.47 -4.98
C ILE A 206 31.08 20.92 -3.59
N GLU A 207 31.86 21.74 -2.87
CA GLU A 207 31.49 22.28 -1.56
C GLU A 207 30.22 23.15 -1.63
N GLU A 208 30.12 24.07 -2.59
CA GLU A 208 28.92 24.89 -2.81
C GLU A 208 27.67 24.06 -3.15
N PHE A 209 27.82 22.97 -3.91
CA PHE A 209 26.76 22.01 -4.16
C PHE A 209 26.35 21.30 -2.85
N LEU A 210 27.30 20.70 -2.15
CA LEU A 210 27.05 19.94 -0.92
C LEU A 210 26.31 20.79 0.12
N ASP A 211 26.76 22.03 0.34
CA ASP A 211 26.17 22.98 1.30
C ASP A 211 24.76 23.45 0.96
N SER A 212 24.28 23.25 -0.27
CA SER A 212 23.08 23.94 -0.75
C SER A 212 22.06 23.12 -1.56
N PHE A 213 22.41 21.95 -2.08
CA PHE A 213 21.51 21.19 -2.96
C PHE A 213 20.17 20.84 -2.30
N PHE A 214 20.15 20.71 -0.98
CA PHE A 214 18.96 20.32 -0.22
C PHE A 214 17.77 21.30 -0.32
N VAL A 215 18.01 22.58 -0.68
CA VAL A 215 16.92 23.55 -0.92
C VAL A 215 16.40 23.56 -2.35
N TYR A 216 16.90 22.70 -3.24
CA TYR A 216 16.53 22.64 -4.66
C TYR A 216 15.51 21.53 -4.96
N GLY A 217 14.81 21.65 -6.07
CA GLY A 217 13.93 20.62 -6.64
C GLY A 217 14.71 19.49 -7.31
N ILE A 218 15.50 18.76 -6.52
CA ILE A 218 16.30 17.58 -6.93
C ILE A 218 15.42 16.52 -7.59
N ASN A 219 14.15 16.43 -7.20
CA ASN A 219 13.14 15.55 -7.79
C ASN A 219 12.96 15.68 -9.32
N ARG A 220 13.54 16.71 -9.95
CA ARG A 220 13.55 16.92 -11.39
C ARG A 220 14.77 16.29 -12.11
N ASP A 221 15.80 15.88 -11.38
CA ASP A 221 17.01 15.25 -11.93
C ASP A 221 17.69 14.27 -10.94
N TYR A 222 17.01 13.16 -10.65
CA TYR A 222 17.59 12.11 -9.79
C TYR A 222 18.85 11.46 -10.39
N GLU A 223 18.93 11.34 -11.72
CA GLU A 223 20.06 10.69 -12.39
C GLU A 223 21.32 11.56 -12.31
N GLY A 224 21.19 12.89 -12.38
CA GLY A 224 22.27 13.82 -12.06
C GLY A 224 22.78 13.68 -10.63
N LEU A 225 21.89 13.61 -9.63
CA LEU A 225 22.31 13.40 -8.23
C LEU A 225 22.97 12.03 -8.03
N LYS A 226 22.42 10.97 -8.63
CA LYS A 226 23.00 9.62 -8.63
C LYS A 226 24.40 9.59 -9.22
N THR A 227 24.59 10.28 -10.35
CA THR A 227 25.90 10.44 -11.00
C THR A 227 26.91 11.14 -10.09
N VAL A 228 26.49 12.19 -9.36
CA VAL A 228 27.35 12.85 -8.36
C VAL A 228 27.69 11.90 -7.21
N PHE A 229 26.72 11.14 -6.69
CA PHE A 229 26.92 10.09 -5.68
C PHE A 229 27.92 9.00 -6.11
N ASP A 230 27.95 8.62 -7.39
CA ASP A 230 28.87 7.62 -7.93
C ASP A 230 30.30 8.14 -8.16
N ILE A 231 30.50 9.46 -8.26
CA ILE A 231 31.81 10.08 -8.55
C ILE A 231 32.47 10.68 -7.29
N ILE A 232 31.71 11.04 -6.25
CA ILE A 232 32.27 11.45 -4.96
C ILE A 232 32.82 10.21 -4.23
N ILE A 233 34.12 9.97 -4.43
CA ILE A 233 34.91 8.91 -3.79
C ILE A 233 35.57 9.40 -2.49
N ASP A 234 35.70 10.72 -2.30
CA ASP A 234 36.25 11.31 -1.09
C ASP A 234 35.31 11.12 0.12
N ASP A 235 35.83 10.54 1.20
CA ASP A 235 35.03 10.16 2.37
C ASP A 235 34.44 11.38 3.11
N GLU A 236 35.10 12.54 3.09
CA GLU A 236 34.61 13.76 3.76
C GLU A 236 33.44 14.36 2.97
N TYR A 237 33.62 14.53 1.66
CA TYR A 237 32.54 15.00 0.78
C TYR A 237 31.37 14.00 0.71
N LYS A 238 31.62 12.70 0.76
CA LYS A 238 30.57 11.67 0.81
C LYS A 238 29.81 11.71 2.12
N THR A 239 30.49 11.94 3.24
CA THR A 239 29.84 12.13 4.56
C THR A 239 28.92 13.35 4.53
N LEU A 240 29.42 14.50 4.05
CA LEU A 240 28.63 15.74 3.96
C LEU A 240 27.43 15.59 3.01
N LEU A 241 27.60 14.89 1.88
CA LEU A 241 26.50 14.56 0.95
C LEU A 241 25.38 13.78 1.66
N CYS A 242 25.77 12.76 2.43
CA CYS A 242 24.85 11.91 3.17
C CYS A 242 24.13 12.64 4.32
N GLU A 243 24.82 13.52 5.05
CA GLU A 243 24.18 14.40 6.06
C GLU A 243 23.20 15.39 5.42
N ASN A 244 23.51 15.91 4.25
CA ASN A 244 22.66 16.87 3.55
C ASN A 244 21.50 16.19 2.78
N MET A 245 21.53 14.88 2.55
CA MET A 245 20.35 14.12 2.14
C MET A 245 19.25 14.13 3.19
N ASP A 246 19.58 13.99 4.48
CA ASP A 246 18.58 14.10 5.56
C ASP A 246 17.91 15.49 5.54
N LYS A 247 18.71 16.55 5.33
CA LYS A 247 18.21 17.92 5.15
C LYS A 247 17.31 18.03 3.93
N TYR A 248 17.65 17.38 2.81
CA TYR A 248 16.82 17.39 1.60
C TYR A 248 15.46 16.75 1.87
N ILE A 249 15.41 15.56 2.49
CA ILE A 249 14.16 14.86 2.76
C ILE A 249 13.26 15.69 3.67
N ILE A 250 13.82 16.26 4.75
CA ILE A 250 13.09 17.15 5.68
C ILE A 250 12.62 18.43 4.98
N TYR A 251 13.44 19.03 4.12
CA TYR A 251 13.09 20.29 3.46
C TYR A 251 12.05 20.09 2.35
N SER A 252 12.10 18.97 1.62
CA SER A 252 11.27 18.71 0.43
C SER A 252 10.05 17.82 0.67
N ASN A 253 10.02 17.09 1.80
CA ASN A 253 9.13 15.95 2.06
C ASN A 253 9.15 14.85 0.97
N ASP A 254 10.27 14.74 0.25
CA ASP A 254 10.46 13.79 -0.83
C ASP A 254 10.95 12.42 -0.33
N THR A 255 10.03 11.46 -0.29
CA THR A 255 10.19 10.15 0.37
C THR A 255 10.02 8.96 -0.58
N ASN A 256 10.30 9.16 -1.87
CA ASN A 256 10.09 8.13 -2.89
C ASN A 256 11.26 7.13 -3.00
N ALA A 257 11.03 6.02 -3.72
CA ALA A 257 11.99 4.92 -3.86
C ALA A 257 13.35 5.31 -4.50
N LYS A 258 13.41 6.36 -5.34
CA LYS A 258 14.68 6.87 -5.87
C LYS A 258 15.51 7.58 -4.80
N ILE A 259 14.86 8.30 -3.88
CA ILE A 259 15.54 8.86 -2.71
C ILE A 259 15.98 7.74 -1.75
N GLU A 260 15.18 6.69 -1.57
CA GLU A 260 15.61 5.50 -0.80
C GLU A 260 16.86 4.85 -1.41
N GLU A 261 16.93 4.69 -2.74
CA GLU A 261 18.12 4.17 -3.45
C GLU A 261 19.37 5.03 -3.18
N LEU A 262 19.21 6.36 -3.17
CA LEU A 262 20.32 7.28 -2.90
C LEU A 262 20.77 7.23 -1.44
N VAL A 263 19.84 7.20 -0.49
CA VAL A 263 20.15 7.06 0.94
C VAL A 263 20.80 5.71 1.25
N ALA A 264 20.44 4.64 0.53
CA ALA A 264 21.06 3.33 0.67
C ALA A 264 22.57 3.29 0.32
N ARG A 265 23.07 4.30 -0.42
CA ARG A 265 24.51 4.46 -0.74
C ARG A 265 25.32 5.07 0.40
N CYS A 266 24.64 5.60 1.42
CA CYS A 266 25.26 6.19 2.61
C CYS A 266 25.54 5.13 3.68
N SER A 267 24.49 4.59 4.30
CA SER A 267 24.62 3.51 5.29
C SER A 267 23.27 2.83 5.56
N THR A 268 23.30 1.65 6.17
CA THR A 268 22.09 0.98 6.68
C THR A 268 21.36 1.80 7.74
N GLN A 269 22.10 2.55 8.58
CA GLN A 269 21.52 3.47 9.56
C GLN A 269 20.78 4.63 8.88
N SER A 270 21.32 5.16 7.78
CA SER A 270 20.67 6.19 6.97
C SER A 270 19.35 5.68 6.37
N VAL A 271 19.31 4.44 5.88
CA VAL A 271 18.05 3.80 5.41
C VAL A 271 17.02 3.65 6.53
N THR A 272 17.45 3.24 7.74
CA THR A 272 16.54 3.16 8.90
C THR A 272 15.99 4.54 9.28
N LYS A 273 16.84 5.57 9.30
CA LYS A 273 16.44 6.97 9.55
C LYS A 273 15.46 7.48 8.47
N PHE A 274 15.75 7.22 7.20
CA PHE A 274 14.85 7.54 6.08
C PHE A 274 13.49 6.87 6.22
N LYS A 275 13.42 5.58 6.57
CA LYS A 275 12.13 4.88 6.75
C LYS A 275 11.31 5.45 7.90
N LYS A 276 11.96 5.84 9.01
CA LYS A 276 11.30 6.53 10.12
C LYS A 276 10.78 7.91 9.70
N LEU A 277 11.60 8.68 8.97
CA LEU A 277 11.25 10.00 8.45
C LEU A 277 10.11 9.95 7.41
N ALA A 278 10.15 9.01 6.47
CA ALA A 278 9.09 8.79 5.50
C ALA A 278 7.76 8.41 6.17
N SER A 279 7.83 7.55 7.20
CA SER A 279 6.66 7.21 8.03
C SER A 279 6.10 8.44 8.76
N PHE A 280 6.96 9.28 9.34
CA PHE A 280 6.57 10.52 10.03
C PHE A 280 5.88 11.53 9.08
N ILE A 281 6.45 11.74 7.89
CA ILE A 281 5.91 12.62 6.86
C ILE A 281 4.55 12.11 6.36
N GLU A 282 4.36 10.80 6.22
CA GLU A 282 3.05 10.23 5.85
C GLU A 282 2.01 10.47 6.96
N VAL A 283 2.39 10.30 8.23
CA VAL A 283 1.53 10.67 9.37
C VAL A 283 1.21 12.18 9.38
N GLN A 284 2.12 13.07 8.96
CA GLN A 284 1.79 14.49 8.80
C GLN A 284 0.69 14.70 7.75
N LYS A 285 0.75 14.01 6.59
CA LYS A 285 -0.29 14.08 5.55
C LYS A 285 -1.64 13.56 6.03
N GLU A 286 -1.67 12.45 6.75
CA GLU A 286 -2.90 11.94 7.39
C GLU A 286 -3.51 12.99 8.34
N LEU A 287 -2.69 13.59 9.21
CA LEU A 287 -3.12 14.58 10.19
C LEU A 287 -3.54 15.92 9.57
N ASP A 288 -2.94 16.33 8.43
CA ASP A 288 -3.31 17.54 7.68
C ASP A 288 -4.60 17.36 6.86
N SER A 289 -4.76 16.20 6.23
CA SER A 289 -5.98 15.86 5.46
C SER A 289 -7.17 15.50 6.35
N LYS A 290 -6.92 15.20 7.64
CA LYS A 290 -7.86 14.57 8.58
C LYS A 290 -8.39 13.21 8.08
N GLN A 291 -7.68 12.53 7.18
CA GLN A 291 -7.99 11.17 6.75
C GLN A 291 -7.04 10.22 7.46
N ILE A 292 -7.47 9.71 8.61
CA ILE A 292 -6.65 8.84 9.44
C ILE A 292 -6.77 7.41 8.90
N SER A 293 -5.65 6.86 8.44
CA SER A 293 -5.55 5.48 8.00
C SER A 293 -5.47 4.55 9.21
N LYS A 294 -6.04 3.35 9.09
CA LYS A 294 -5.82 2.27 10.06
C LYS A 294 -4.41 1.66 9.99
N SER A 295 -3.61 2.02 8.98
CA SER A 295 -2.24 1.53 8.82
C SER A 295 -1.36 1.83 10.04
N ILE A 296 -0.70 0.78 10.54
CA ILE A 296 0.31 0.83 11.58
C ILE A 296 1.72 0.85 10.97
N TYR A 297 2.67 1.44 11.67
CA TYR A 297 4.06 1.55 11.27
C TYR A 297 4.94 0.57 12.06
N ASN A 298 6.11 0.23 11.50
CA ASN A 298 7.05 -0.69 12.17
C ASN A 298 7.63 -0.09 13.45
N ASP A 299 7.82 1.23 13.45
CA ASP A 299 8.35 2.05 14.54
C ASP A 299 7.20 2.42 15.52
N SER A 300 7.34 2.02 16.79
CA SER A 300 6.32 2.22 17.83
C SER A 300 6.16 3.69 18.23
N GLU A 301 7.15 4.53 17.98
CA GLU A 301 7.15 5.94 18.35
C GLU A 301 6.37 6.76 17.33
N ILE A 302 6.47 6.40 16.04
CA ILE A 302 5.58 6.91 14.99
C ILE A 302 4.12 6.53 15.29
N ASN A 303 3.87 5.30 15.74
CA ASN A 303 2.53 4.85 16.14
C ASN A 303 2.01 5.64 17.34
N ALA A 304 2.81 5.81 18.40
CA ALA A 304 2.44 6.61 19.57
C ALA A 304 2.20 8.09 19.21
N TYR A 305 3.06 8.67 18.37
CA TYR A 305 2.89 10.04 17.87
C TYR A 305 1.58 10.20 17.08
N LYS A 306 1.27 9.28 16.15
CA LYS A 306 0.00 9.26 15.41
C LYS A 306 -1.19 9.15 16.36
N LEU A 307 -1.16 8.17 17.27
CA LEU A 307 -2.21 7.92 18.27
C LEU A 307 -2.54 9.17 19.09
N LEU A 308 -1.53 9.77 19.74
CA LEU A 308 -1.70 10.97 20.56
C LEU A 308 -2.17 12.18 19.73
N SER A 309 -1.64 12.36 18.51
CA SER A 309 -2.04 13.46 17.63
C SER A 309 -3.50 13.36 17.17
N VAL A 310 -3.98 12.13 16.93
CA VAL A 310 -5.37 11.87 16.58
C VAL A 310 -6.30 12.07 17.79
N GLN A 311 -5.91 11.59 18.98
CA GLN A 311 -6.64 11.84 20.23
C GLN A 311 -6.77 13.35 20.53
N GLN A 312 -5.68 14.11 20.36
CA GLN A 312 -5.70 15.57 20.47
C GLN A 312 -6.66 16.24 19.48
N SER A 313 -6.68 15.78 18.22
CA SER A 313 -7.61 16.25 17.18
C SER A 313 -9.07 15.96 17.55
N ILE A 314 -9.37 14.74 18.00
CA ILE A 314 -10.70 14.33 18.47
C ILE A 314 -11.16 15.18 19.66
N TYR A 315 -10.30 15.41 20.65
CA TYR A 315 -10.64 16.26 21.78
C TYR A 315 -10.93 17.70 21.36
N LYS A 316 -10.14 18.25 20.42
CA LYS A 316 -10.38 19.59 19.84
C LYS A 316 -11.73 19.65 19.13
N ASP A 317 -12.11 18.63 18.37
CA ASP A 317 -13.43 18.56 17.73
C ASP A 317 -14.57 18.41 18.79
N ILE A 318 -14.34 17.67 19.88
CA ILE A 318 -15.27 17.53 21.02
C ILE A 318 -15.53 18.85 21.75
N ILE A 319 -14.49 19.56 22.22
CA ILE A 319 -14.68 20.81 23.00
C ILE A 319 -15.29 21.94 22.17
N ASN A 320 -15.14 21.90 20.85
CA ASN A 320 -15.74 22.85 19.92
C ASN A 320 -17.17 22.46 19.48
N ASN A 321 -17.75 21.39 20.04
CA ASN A 321 -19.06 20.82 19.64
C ASN A 321 -19.15 20.46 18.14
N ARG A 322 -18.02 20.06 17.54
CA ARG A 322 -17.88 19.68 16.11
C ARG A 322 -17.50 18.21 15.96
N ILE A 323 -18.08 17.35 16.78
CA ILE A 323 -17.72 15.93 16.84
C ILE A 323 -17.88 15.28 15.45
N ASN A 324 -16.75 14.81 14.92
CA ASN A 324 -16.66 14.14 13.65
C ASN A 324 -16.64 12.63 13.87
N THR A 325 -17.77 11.97 13.57
CA THR A 325 -17.96 10.52 13.70
C THR A 325 -16.87 9.74 12.96
N THR A 326 -16.56 10.12 11.72
CA THR A 326 -15.57 9.44 10.87
C THR A 326 -14.18 9.45 11.50
N ASN A 327 -13.75 10.59 12.06
CA ASN A 327 -12.44 10.70 12.72
C ASN A 327 -12.35 9.78 13.96
N ILE A 328 -13.44 9.66 14.74
CA ILE A 328 -13.47 8.78 15.92
C ILE A 328 -13.45 7.31 15.49
N LEU A 329 -14.21 6.92 14.46
CA LEU A 329 -14.22 5.54 13.98
C LEU A 329 -12.85 5.15 13.38
N GLN A 330 -12.23 6.02 12.58
CA GLN A 330 -10.87 5.81 12.04
C GLN A 330 -9.82 5.67 13.14
N TYR A 331 -9.92 6.47 14.22
CA TYR A 331 -9.09 6.35 15.41
C TYR A 331 -9.27 4.99 16.10
N LEU A 332 -10.51 4.54 16.29
CA LEU A 332 -10.79 3.25 16.94
C LEU A 332 -10.30 2.08 16.07
N ASP A 333 -10.43 2.16 14.74
CA ASP A 333 -9.87 1.16 13.82
C ASP A 333 -8.34 1.12 13.85
N PHE A 334 -7.67 2.28 13.82
CA PHE A 334 -6.22 2.34 14.01
C PHE A 334 -5.77 1.76 15.36
N LEU A 335 -6.51 2.05 16.43
CA LEU A 335 -6.22 1.53 17.77
C LEU A 335 -6.40 0.00 17.85
N LYS A 336 -7.40 -0.60 17.18
CA LYS A 336 -7.52 -2.07 17.08
C LYS A 336 -6.29 -2.69 16.43
N GLU A 337 -5.84 -2.15 15.29
CA GLU A 337 -4.66 -2.66 14.56
C GLU A 337 -3.39 -2.55 15.43
N LEU A 338 -3.23 -1.47 16.20
CA LEU A 338 -2.14 -1.32 17.17
C LEU A 338 -2.20 -2.35 18.31
N LEU A 339 -3.39 -2.71 18.79
CA LEU A 339 -3.61 -3.71 19.85
C LEU A 339 -3.48 -5.14 19.34
N ALA A 340 -3.84 -5.40 18.08
CA ALA A 340 -3.66 -6.69 17.41
C ALA A 340 -2.18 -7.02 17.18
N ALA A 341 -1.40 -6.02 16.73
CA ALA A 341 0.02 -6.17 16.44
C ALA A 341 0.95 -5.94 17.65
N ASP A 342 0.41 -5.59 18.80
CA ASP A 342 1.14 -5.18 20.02
C ASP A 342 2.20 -4.09 19.76
N LYS A 343 1.80 -3.04 19.02
CA LYS A 343 2.71 -2.00 18.49
C LYS A 343 2.73 -0.68 19.29
N ILE A 344 2.23 -0.69 20.52
CA ILE A 344 2.28 0.45 21.46
C ILE A 344 2.61 0.00 22.89
N ASP A 345 3.35 0.82 23.63
CA ASP A 345 3.70 0.55 25.02
C ASP A 345 2.49 0.60 25.96
N ALA A 346 2.58 -0.11 27.08
CA ALA A 346 1.52 -0.18 28.09
C ALA A 346 1.02 1.20 28.57
N PHE A 347 1.90 2.20 28.70
CA PHE A 347 1.49 3.56 29.05
C PHE A 347 0.48 4.16 28.05
N TYR A 348 0.66 3.92 26.75
CA TYR A 348 -0.28 4.43 25.74
C TYR A 348 -1.58 3.62 25.70
N LYS A 349 -1.57 2.36 26.15
CA LYS A 349 -2.80 1.56 26.36
C LYS A 349 -3.61 2.10 27.54
N ASP A 350 -2.96 2.32 28.68
CA ASP A 350 -3.55 2.96 29.87
C ASP A 350 -4.11 4.35 29.53
N LEU A 351 -3.35 5.16 28.79
CA LEU A 351 -3.75 6.48 28.32
C LEU A 351 -4.95 6.43 27.36
N SER A 352 -4.96 5.51 26.39
CA SER A 352 -6.06 5.37 25.43
C SER A 352 -7.35 4.90 26.13
N TYR A 353 -7.24 3.94 27.05
CA TYR A 353 -8.38 3.50 27.86
C TYR A 353 -8.95 4.67 28.69
N ARG A 354 -8.08 5.48 29.30
CA ARG A 354 -8.50 6.68 30.03
C ARG A 354 -9.12 7.72 29.10
N PHE A 355 -8.58 7.92 27.90
CA PHE A 355 -9.08 8.86 26.91
C PHE A 355 -10.49 8.49 26.45
N ASP A 356 -10.67 7.25 25.99
CA ASP A 356 -11.94 6.76 25.43
C ASP A 356 -13.06 6.84 26.47
N ASN A 357 -12.82 6.29 27.66
CA ASN A 357 -13.85 6.13 28.69
C ASN A 357 -14.16 7.41 29.48
N LYS A 358 -13.24 8.41 29.53
CA LYS A 358 -13.45 9.66 30.28
C LYS A 358 -13.70 10.89 29.40
N TYR A 359 -13.11 10.95 28.22
CA TYR A 359 -13.12 12.14 27.35
C TYR A 359 -14.02 11.97 26.13
N ILE A 360 -14.08 10.78 25.51
CA ILE A 360 -15.01 10.50 24.39
C ILE A 360 -16.37 10.06 24.93
N LEU A 361 -16.45 8.91 25.57
CA LEU A 361 -17.69 8.19 25.86
C LEU A 361 -18.75 9.06 26.58
N PRO A 362 -18.45 9.79 27.67
CA PRO A 362 -19.46 10.59 28.38
C PRO A 362 -19.95 11.82 27.59
N ARG A 363 -19.31 12.16 26.46
CA ARG A 363 -19.74 13.23 25.56
C ARG A 363 -20.65 12.70 24.46
N ILE A 364 -20.45 11.45 24.03
CA ILE A 364 -21.30 10.75 23.06
C ILE A 364 -22.60 10.29 23.73
N GLU A 365 -22.53 9.80 24.97
CA GLU A 365 -23.70 9.33 25.75
C GLU A 365 -24.61 10.46 26.26
N ASN A 366 -24.11 11.70 26.32
CA ASN A 366 -24.91 12.83 26.82
C ASN A 366 -26.09 13.11 25.87
N PRO A 367 -27.36 12.93 26.30
CA PRO A 367 -28.54 13.08 25.42
C PRO A 367 -28.75 14.51 24.90
N ASP A 368 -28.17 15.52 25.55
CA ASP A 368 -28.21 16.92 25.08
C ASP A 368 -27.17 17.21 23.98
N ASN A 369 -26.25 16.28 23.70
CA ASN A 369 -25.28 16.43 22.62
C ASN A 369 -25.97 16.37 21.24
N PRO A 370 -25.63 17.27 20.29
CA PRO A 370 -26.14 17.21 18.91
C PRO A 370 -25.97 15.86 18.20
N ILE A 371 -24.97 15.04 18.56
CA ILE A 371 -24.84 13.67 18.05
C ILE A 371 -25.89 12.75 18.68
N ALA A 372 -25.95 12.62 20.00
CA ALA A 372 -26.93 11.75 20.67
C ALA A 372 -28.38 12.10 20.28
N LYS A 373 -28.65 13.40 20.10
CA LYS A 373 -29.98 13.95 19.79
C LYS A 373 -30.39 13.80 18.32
N ASN A 374 -29.49 14.06 17.37
CA ASN A 374 -29.83 14.15 15.94
C ASN A 374 -29.23 13.03 15.07
N ARG A 375 -28.23 12.32 15.58
CA ARG A 375 -27.45 11.28 14.88
C ARG A 375 -27.22 10.07 15.79
N LYS A 376 -28.31 9.55 16.37
CA LYS A 376 -28.22 8.47 17.37
C LYS A 376 -27.51 7.21 16.84
N SER A 377 -27.70 6.84 15.57
CA SER A 377 -26.97 5.73 14.94
C SER A 377 -25.44 5.90 14.99
N ASP A 378 -24.94 7.11 14.75
CA ASP A 378 -23.52 7.44 14.84
C ASP A 378 -23.02 7.31 16.29
N ALA A 379 -23.85 7.73 17.25
CA ALA A 379 -23.56 7.65 18.68
C ALA A 379 -23.46 6.18 19.14
N ASP A 380 -24.48 5.39 18.82
CA ASP A 380 -24.59 3.97 19.18
C ASP A 380 -23.43 3.16 18.54
N GLU A 381 -23.03 3.47 17.30
CA GLU A 381 -21.87 2.81 16.65
C GLU A 381 -20.54 3.22 17.30
N ILE A 382 -20.31 4.50 17.66
CA ILE A 382 -19.11 4.90 18.41
C ILE A 382 -19.05 4.17 19.77
N ILE A 383 -20.16 4.12 20.52
CA ILE A 383 -20.23 3.44 21.83
C ILE A 383 -19.91 1.95 21.68
N LYS A 384 -20.47 1.29 20.66
CA LYS A 384 -20.20 -0.11 20.31
C LYS A 384 -18.73 -0.32 19.96
N GLN A 385 -18.12 0.54 19.15
CA GLN A 385 -16.70 0.40 18.76
C GLN A 385 -15.74 0.66 19.92
N ILE A 386 -16.03 1.62 20.81
CA ILE A 386 -15.30 1.81 22.08
C ILE A 386 -15.41 0.54 22.95
N THR A 387 -16.61 -0.04 23.05
CA THR A 387 -16.83 -1.30 23.80
C THR A 387 -16.00 -2.46 23.24
N ILE A 388 -15.93 -2.59 21.91
CA ILE A 388 -15.10 -3.60 21.22
C ILE A 388 -13.61 -3.35 21.51
N VAL A 389 -13.12 -2.11 21.44
CA VAL A 389 -11.71 -1.77 21.74
C VAL A 389 -11.36 -2.02 23.21
N ASN A 390 -12.27 -1.69 24.14
CA ASN A 390 -12.12 -1.92 25.57
C ASN A 390 -12.05 -3.40 25.92
N ASN A 391 -13.00 -4.21 25.42
CA ASN A 391 -13.16 -5.61 25.83
C ASN A 391 -12.33 -6.58 24.98
N GLY A 392 -12.04 -6.21 23.73
CA GLY A 392 -11.33 -7.03 22.76
C GLY A 392 -12.27 -7.82 21.86
N SER A 393 -11.67 -8.53 20.90
CA SER A 393 -12.39 -9.47 20.04
C SER A 393 -11.43 -10.51 19.51
N GLU A 394 -11.63 -11.77 19.92
CA GLU A 394 -10.86 -12.90 19.40
C GLU A 394 -11.13 -13.13 17.91
N LEU A 395 -12.36 -12.84 17.44
CA LEU A 395 -12.73 -12.85 16.02
C LEU A 395 -11.93 -11.85 15.18
N LEU A 396 -11.60 -10.69 15.76
CA LEU A 396 -10.75 -9.66 15.14
C LEU A 396 -9.27 -9.78 15.56
N GLY A 397 -8.88 -10.88 16.23
CA GLY A 397 -7.50 -11.20 16.56
C GLY A 397 -6.82 -10.31 17.61
N PHE A 398 -7.56 -9.58 18.46
CA PHE A 398 -6.94 -8.67 19.44
C PHE A 398 -7.55 -8.72 20.85
N LYS A 399 -6.70 -8.52 21.86
CA LYS A 399 -7.11 -8.41 23.27
C LYS A 399 -7.53 -6.98 23.60
N GLY A 400 -8.58 -6.82 24.40
CA GLY A 400 -9.09 -5.49 24.75
C GLY A 400 -8.16 -4.67 25.63
N LEU A 401 -8.29 -3.35 25.58
CA LEU A 401 -7.58 -2.45 26.50
C LEU A 401 -7.78 -2.84 27.96
N ALA A 402 -9.00 -3.17 28.39
CA ALA A 402 -9.30 -3.51 29.79
C ALA A 402 -8.49 -4.72 30.30
N TYR A 403 -8.09 -5.64 29.41
CA TYR A 403 -7.20 -6.76 29.72
C TYR A 403 -5.72 -6.39 29.62
N GLN A 404 -5.36 -5.44 28.74
CA GLN A 404 -3.97 -5.07 28.45
C GLN A 404 -3.42 -3.89 29.27
N ILE A 405 -4.28 -3.11 29.95
CA ILE A 405 -3.84 -2.01 30.81
C ILE A 405 -3.09 -2.51 32.05
N LYS A 406 -2.09 -1.75 32.49
CA LYS A 406 -1.32 -2.05 33.70
C LYS A 406 -2.03 -1.58 34.95
N ASN A 407 -2.56 -0.37 34.95
CA ASN A 407 -3.24 0.16 36.13
C ASN A 407 -4.72 -0.25 36.15
N HIS A 408 -5.02 -1.36 36.82
CA HIS A 408 -6.41 -1.81 37.05
C HIS A 408 -7.25 -0.77 37.85
N GLY A 409 -6.62 0.18 38.52
CA GLY A 409 -7.27 1.37 39.11
C GLY A 409 -8.03 2.25 38.11
N LEU A 410 -7.77 2.10 36.81
CA LEU A 410 -8.52 2.75 35.73
C LEU A 410 -9.88 2.08 35.44
N LEU A 411 -10.03 0.79 35.76
CA LEU A 411 -11.27 0.05 35.55
C LEU A 411 -12.37 0.56 36.49
N PRO A 412 -13.65 0.58 36.07
CA PRO A 412 -14.76 0.87 36.97
C PRO A 412 -14.78 -0.09 38.18
N VAL A 413 -15.24 0.39 39.33
CA VAL A 413 -15.33 -0.41 40.58
C VAL A 413 -16.19 -1.68 40.41
N GLN A 414 -17.13 -1.68 39.47
CA GLN A 414 -17.90 -2.86 39.08
C GLN A 414 -17.03 -3.93 38.38
N VAL A 415 -16.11 -3.51 37.51
CA VAL A 415 -15.21 -4.39 36.76
C VAL A 415 -14.07 -4.92 37.65
N GLN A 416 -13.57 -4.10 38.58
CA GLN A 416 -12.56 -4.52 39.56
C GLN A 416 -13.03 -5.67 40.46
N ASN A 417 -14.33 -5.72 40.77
CA ASN A 417 -14.95 -6.83 41.52
C ASN A 417 -15.41 -8.00 40.61
N GLN A 418 -15.31 -7.87 39.29
CA GLN A 418 -15.64 -8.90 38.30
C GLN A 418 -14.41 -9.63 37.73
N ALA A 419 -13.24 -9.46 38.34
CA ALA A 419 -12.08 -10.33 38.08
C ALA A 419 -12.35 -11.82 38.36
N GLN A 420 -13.46 -12.14 39.03
CA GLN A 420 -14.12 -13.44 38.99
C GLN A 420 -15.64 -13.24 38.76
N THR A 421 -16.23 -14.02 37.85
CA THR A 421 -17.68 -14.11 37.57
C THR A 421 -18.39 -12.93 36.86
N THR A 422 -17.97 -12.58 35.63
CA THR A 422 -18.98 -12.64 34.53
C THR A 422 -19.29 -14.11 34.27
N SER A 423 -20.57 -14.50 34.19
CA SER A 423 -20.88 -15.87 33.80
C SER A 423 -20.68 -16.00 32.28
N SER A 424 -20.17 -17.14 31.82
CA SER A 424 -19.99 -17.39 30.38
C SER A 424 -21.30 -17.24 29.58
N LYS A 425 -22.44 -17.32 30.27
CA LYS A 425 -23.80 -17.12 29.72
C LYS A 425 -24.09 -15.65 29.34
N ASP A 426 -23.54 -14.68 30.06
CA ASP A 426 -23.72 -13.25 29.79
C ASP A 426 -22.95 -12.83 28.52
N GLU A 427 -21.70 -13.30 28.40
CA GLU A 427 -20.85 -13.11 27.22
C GLU A 427 -21.46 -13.79 25.98
N ILE A 428 -21.97 -15.02 26.13
CA ILE A 428 -22.69 -15.72 25.06
C ILE A 428 -23.97 -14.98 24.64
N THR A 429 -24.73 -14.41 25.58
CA THR A 429 -25.92 -13.59 25.24
C THR A 429 -25.54 -12.33 24.45
N LEU A 430 -24.42 -11.69 24.81
CA LEU A 430 -23.91 -10.52 24.09
C LEU A 430 -23.45 -10.88 22.67
N LEU A 431 -22.77 -12.02 22.50
CA LEU A 431 -22.40 -12.56 21.19
C LEU A 431 -23.62 -12.90 20.32
N LEU A 432 -24.67 -13.50 20.88
CA LEU A 432 -25.91 -13.80 20.14
C LEU A 432 -26.62 -12.53 19.62
N ASN A 433 -26.55 -11.43 20.38
CA ASN A 433 -27.10 -10.13 19.97
C ASN A 433 -26.26 -9.40 18.91
N HIS A 434 -25.08 -9.92 18.54
CA HIS A 434 -24.25 -9.35 17.47
C HIS A 434 -24.78 -9.67 16.06
N PHE A 435 -25.54 -10.76 15.91
CA PHE A 435 -26.07 -11.19 14.61
C PHE A 435 -27.26 -10.31 14.20
N SER A 436 -27.05 -9.40 13.24
CA SER A 436 -28.09 -8.50 12.72
C SER A 436 -29.33 -9.22 12.19
N TYR A 437 -29.17 -10.46 11.72
CA TYR A 437 -30.22 -11.33 11.22
C TYR A 437 -30.95 -12.15 12.30
N LEU A 438 -30.57 -12.05 13.59
CA LEU A 438 -31.20 -12.77 14.70
C LEU A 438 -31.58 -11.81 15.83
N LYS A 439 -32.88 -11.54 15.96
CA LYS A 439 -33.41 -10.81 17.12
C LYS A 439 -33.78 -11.79 18.23
N VAL A 440 -32.89 -11.92 19.21
CA VAL A 440 -33.11 -12.71 20.43
C VAL A 440 -34.29 -12.14 21.24
N LYS A 441 -35.22 -12.99 21.68
CA LYS A 441 -36.29 -12.66 22.62
C LYS A 441 -36.04 -13.28 24.00
N GLU A 442 -35.52 -14.50 24.03
CA GLU A 442 -35.27 -15.29 25.23
C GLU A 442 -34.11 -16.28 24.99
N THR A 443 -33.29 -16.51 26.00
CA THR A 443 -32.20 -17.49 26.01
C THR A 443 -32.30 -18.38 27.25
N ILE A 444 -32.27 -19.70 27.06
CA ILE A 444 -32.24 -20.69 28.15
C ILE A 444 -30.97 -21.52 28.00
N PHE A 445 -30.13 -21.50 29.03
CA PHE A 445 -28.83 -22.18 29.04
C PHE A 445 -28.92 -23.56 29.70
N SER A 446 -28.32 -24.56 29.08
CA SER A 446 -28.14 -25.91 29.63
C SER A 446 -26.70 -26.39 29.45
N GLY A 447 -25.96 -26.51 30.55
CA GLY A 447 -24.55 -26.91 30.55
C GLY A 447 -23.80 -26.33 31.74
N GLU A 448 -22.59 -26.85 31.98
CA GLU A 448 -21.64 -26.32 32.97
C GLU A 448 -20.91 -25.09 32.40
N ASP A 449 -20.55 -24.13 33.26
CA ASP A 449 -19.98 -22.84 32.85
C ASP A 449 -18.59 -22.91 32.19
N HIS A 450 -17.98 -24.09 32.10
CA HIS A 450 -16.63 -24.29 31.57
C HIS A 450 -16.55 -25.41 30.50
N GLY A 451 -17.69 -25.76 29.88
CA GLY A 451 -17.77 -26.76 28.81
C GLY A 451 -18.54 -26.27 27.58
N PRO A 452 -18.82 -27.14 26.59
CA PRO A 452 -19.71 -26.79 25.47
C PRO A 452 -21.12 -26.50 26.00
N VAL A 453 -21.55 -25.25 25.91
CA VAL A 453 -22.85 -24.81 26.43
C VAL A 453 -23.91 -25.00 25.36
N ASP A 454 -24.94 -25.80 25.66
CA ASP A 454 -26.14 -25.87 24.83
C ASP A 454 -27.10 -24.75 25.23
N ILE A 455 -27.60 -24.01 24.24
CA ILE A 455 -28.36 -22.77 24.41
C ILE A 455 -29.62 -22.89 23.57
N LEU A 456 -30.79 -22.84 24.21
CA LEU A 456 -32.06 -22.66 23.51
C LEU A 456 -32.32 -21.16 23.34
N VAL A 457 -32.35 -20.69 22.10
CA VAL A 457 -32.63 -19.31 21.72
C VAL A 457 -34.00 -19.24 21.07
N ASN A 458 -34.92 -18.48 21.66
CA ASN A 458 -36.20 -18.13 21.04
C ASN A 458 -36.06 -16.69 20.49
N GLY A 459 -36.37 -16.48 19.21
CA GLY A 459 -36.15 -15.18 18.56
C GLY A 459 -36.87 -15.02 17.22
N ASP A 460 -36.59 -13.92 16.53
CA ASP A 460 -36.93 -13.71 15.12
C ASP A 460 -35.66 -13.85 14.27
N LEU A 461 -35.68 -14.72 13.26
CA LEU A 461 -34.77 -14.59 12.13
C LEU A 461 -35.29 -13.50 11.19
N ILE A 462 -34.44 -12.53 10.86
CA ILE A 462 -34.74 -11.40 9.99
C ILE A 462 -34.09 -11.68 8.63
N ILE A 463 -34.91 -11.87 7.60
CA ILE A 463 -34.45 -12.13 6.23
C ILE A 463 -34.72 -10.89 5.39
N ASP A 464 -33.64 -10.32 4.86
CA ASP A 464 -33.69 -9.19 3.93
C ASP A 464 -33.94 -9.69 2.50
N ASP A 465 -35.21 -9.81 2.11
CA ASP A 465 -35.58 -9.98 0.70
C ASP A 465 -35.38 -8.66 -0.05
N THR A 466 -34.15 -8.51 -0.54
CA THR A 466 -33.69 -7.38 -1.34
C THR A 466 -34.08 -7.48 -2.82
N LYS A 467 -34.74 -8.56 -3.27
CA LYS A 467 -34.97 -8.80 -4.70
C LYS A 467 -36.42 -8.64 -5.15
N GLU A 468 -37.44 -8.84 -4.29
CA GLU A 468 -38.82 -8.74 -4.76
C GLU A 468 -39.73 -7.73 -4.05
N TYR A 469 -39.59 -7.46 -2.74
CA TYR A 469 -40.54 -6.55 -2.04
C TYR A 469 -39.99 -5.50 -1.07
N GLY A 470 -38.68 -5.43 -0.82
CA GLY A 470 -38.09 -4.39 0.04
C GLY A 470 -38.64 -4.39 1.47
N LYS A 471 -39.12 -5.55 1.94
CA LYS A 471 -39.68 -5.77 3.28
C LYS A 471 -38.85 -6.84 3.98
N GLN A 472 -38.42 -6.53 5.20
CA GLN A 472 -37.77 -7.52 6.07
C GLN A 472 -38.81 -8.56 6.52
N LEU A 473 -38.59 -9.82 6.16
CA LEU A 473 -39.42 -10.92 6.63
C LEU A 473 -38.92 -11.37 8.00
N LYS A 474 -39.85 -11.59 8.95
CA LYS A 474 -39.53 -12.00 10.32
C LYS A 474 -40.10 -13.39 10.58
N LEU A 475 -39.22 -14.33 10.85
CA LEU A 475 -39.56 -15.72 11.13
C LEU A 475 -39.36 -16.02 12.62
N ASN A 476 -40.47 -16.23 13.35
CA ASN A 476 -40.44 -16.76 14.71
C ASN A 476 -39.68 -18.10 14.70
N THR A 477 -38.55 -18.17 15.38
CA THR A 477 -37.63 -19.31 15.32
C THR A 477 -37.15 -19.70 16.71
N ALA A 478 -37.14 -21.01 16.98
CA ALA A 478 -36.47 -21.62 18.12
C ALA A 478 -35.22 -22.36 17.63
N LEU A 479 -34.06 -22.01 18.18
CA LEU A 479 -32.75 -22.58 17.86
C LEU A 479 -32.18 -23.29 19.08
N LEU A 480 -31.72 -24.53 18.92
CA LEU A 480 -30.80 -25.15 19.88
C LEU A 480 -29.40 -25.00 19.31
N LEU A 481 -28.59 -24.16 19.95
CA LEU A 481 -27.21 -23.88 19.58
C LEU A 481 -26.26 -24.56 20.57
N ARG A 482 -25.07 -24.93 20.10
CA ARG A 482 -23.93 -25.30 20.94
C ARG A 482 -22.85 -24.26 20.76
N TYR A 483 -22.44 -23.61 21.85
CA TYR A 483 -21.25 -22.78 21.85
C TYR A 483 -20.02 -23.67 22.06
N GLN A 484 -19.16 -23.76 21.05
CA GLN A 484 -17.92 -24.52 21.07
C GLN A 484 -16.90 -23.86 20.13
N GLN A 485 -15.61 -23.89 20.50
CA GLN A 485 -14.52 -23.32 19.68
C GLN A 485 -14.79 -21.87 19.23
N ASN A 486 -15.34 -21.04 20.11
CA ASN A 486 -15.70 -19.63 19.87
C ASN A 486 -16.75 -19.39 18.76
N GLY A 487 -17.50 -20.42 18.37
CA GLY A 487 -18.58 -20.33 17.38
C GLY A 487 -19.90 -20.92 17.87
N PHE A 488 -20.99 -20.54 17.21
CA PHE A 488 -22.32 -21.10 17.42
C PHE A 488 -22.61 -22.18 16.38
N VAL A 489 -22.65 -23.44 16.81
CA VAL A 489 -23.07 -24.56 15.97
C VAL A 489 -24.55 -24.85 16.19
N VAL A 490 -25.34 -24.88 15.12
CA VAL A 490 -26.77 -25.20 15.19
C VAL A 490 -26.93 -26.71 15.38
N LYS A 491 -27.63 -27.11 16.45
CA LYS A 491 -27.99 -28.51 16.74
C LYS A 491 -29.44 -28.81 16.38
N LYS A 492 -30.35 -27.84 16.52
CA LYS A 492 -31.73 -27.90 16.02
C LYS A 492 -32.20 -26.50 15.63
N ILE A 493 -33.07 -26.44 14.63
CA ILE A 493 -33.84 -25.26 14.26
C ILE A 493 -35.32 -25.65 14.12
N LYS A 494 -36.21 -24.76 14.54
CA LYS A 494 -37.66 -24.86 14.31
C LYS A 494 -38.21 -23.48 14.01
N ILE A 495 -38.65 -23.28 12.77
CA ILE A 495 -39.31 -22.08 12.28
C ILE A 495 -40.83 -22.27 12.40
N GLU A 496 -41.55 -21.29 12.92
CA GLU A 496 -42.99 -21.37 13.07
C GLU A 496 -43.71 -21.46 11.71
N ASN A 497 -44.78 -22.26 11.63
CA ASN A 497 -45.60 -22.52 10.43
C ASN A 497 -44.89 -23.14 9.20
N GLN A 498 -43.57 -23.25 9.19
CA GLN A 498 -42.79 -23.77 8.06
C GLN A 498 -42.50 -25.28 8.16
N ASN A 499 -43.56 -26.10 8.16
CA ASN A 499 -43.46 -27.55 8.40
C ASN A 499 -42.57 -28.32 7.40
N THR A 500 -42.52 -27.92 6.12
CA THR A 500 -41.66 -28.59 5.12
C THR A 500 -40.20 -28.20 5.30
N LEU A 501 -39.91 -26.91 5.44
CA LEU A 501 -38.56 -26.40 5.73
C LEU A 501 -37.99 -27.00 7.02
N ASN A 502 -38.80 -27.12 8.09
CA ASN A 502 -38.39 -27.78 9.33
C ASN A 502 -37.99 -29.26 9.14
N ALA A 503 -38.67 -29.98 8.24
CA ALA A 503 -38.32 -31.36 7.92
C ALA A 503 -37.00 -31.44 7.15
N VAL A 504 -36.78 -30.53 6.18
CA VAL A 504 -35.51 -30.40 5.45
C VAL A 504 -34.38 -30.02 6.40
N MET A 505 -34.53 -29.00 7.24
CA MET A 505 -33.49 -28.58 8.17
C MET A 505 -33.09 -29.68 9.15
N LYS A 506 -34.03 -30.51 9.59
CA LYS A 506 -33.75 -31.68 10.43
C LYS A 506 -32.89 -32.73 9.71
N GLU A 507 -33.08 -32.89 8.40
CA GLU A 507 -32.34 -33.83 7.54
C GLU A 507 -30.99 -33.27 7.06
N VAL A 508 -30.85 -31.95 7.02
CA VAL A 508 -29.57 -31.24 6.77
C VAL A 508 -28.69 -31.33 8.02
N LEU A 509 -29.24 -31.00 9.19
CA LEU A 509 -28.55 -31.07 10.50
C LEU A 509 -28.24 -32.50 10.98
N SER A 510 -28.78 -33.54 10.34
CA SER A 510 -28.41 -34.94 10.63
C SER A 510 -27.16 -35.40 9.86
N LYS A 511 -26.71 -34.64 8.86
CA LYS A 511 -25.63 -35.01 7.93
C LYS A 511 -24.34 -34.21 8.12
N ALA A 512 -24.42 -32.97 8.59
CA ALA A 512 -23.27 -32.12 8.89
C ALA A 512 -23.55 -31.15 10.04
N GLU A 513 -22.50 -30.63 10.67
CA GLU A 513 -22.61 -29.49 11.59
C GLU A 513 -22.61 -28.19 10.77
N TYR A 514 -23.46 -27.24 11.18
CA TYR A 514 -23.59 -25.92 10.54
C TYR A 514 -23.42 -24.83 11.59
N SER A 515 -22.71 -23.76 11.24
CA SER A 515 -22.72 -22.52 12.03
C SER A 515 -24.07 -21.81 11.93
N LEU A 516 -24.32 -20.88 12.86
CA LEU A 516 -25.51 -20.03 12.86
C LEU A 516 -25.63 -19.18 11.57
N GLY A 517 -24.50 -18.78 10.97
CA GLY A 517 -24.48 -18.00 9.73
C GLY A 517 -24.86 -18.84 8.51
N GLU A 518 -24.21 -19.99 8.31
CA GLU A 518 -24.51 -20.90 7.21
C GLU A 518 -25.97 -21.40 7.28
N MET A 519 -26.48 -21.65 8.50
CA MET A 519 -27.88 -22.01 8.72
C MET A 519 -28.84 -20.87 8.34
N TYR A 520 -28.51 -19.62 8.67
CA TYR A 520 -29.29 -18.45 8.26
C TYR A 520 -29.31 -18.31 6.74
N GLU A 521 -28.15 -18.39 6.07
CA GLU A 521 -28.06 -18.32 4.61
C GLU A 521 -28.85 -19.43 3.94
N TYR A 522 -28.72 -20.67 4.42
CA TYR A 522 -29.49 -21.81 3.90
C TYR A 522 -31.01 -21.55 4.02
N VAL A 523 -31.48 -21.09 5.18
CA VAL A 523 -32.90 -20.74 5.39
C VAL A 523 -33.33 -19.60 4.44
N ALA A 524 -32.55 -18.53 4.33
CA ALA A 524 -32.86 -17.38 3.49
C ALA A 524 -32.95 -17.73 1.99
N GLN A 525 -32.00 -18.55 1.49
CA GLN A 525 -31.99 -19.00 0.10
C GLN A 525 -33.14 -19.98 -0.22
N ASN A 526 -33.57 -20.78 0.75
CA ASN A 526 -34.53 -21.86 0.52
C ASN A 526 -35.98 -21.49 0.83
N LEU A 527 -36.24 -20.43 1.61
CA LEU A 527 -37.59 -20.13 2.13
C LEU A 527 -38.67 -20.05 1.04
N ALA A 528 -38.36 -19.42 -0.10
CA ALA A 528 -39.28 -19.24 -1.23
C ALA A 528 -39.78 -20.56 -1.85
N PHE A 529 -39.05 -21.67 -1.69
CA PHE A 529 -39.44 -22.99 -2.21
C PHE A 529 -40.34 -23.79 -1.26
N TYR A 530 -40.36 -23.42 0.03
CA TYR A 530 -41.01 -24.19 1.09
C TYR A 530 -42.20 -23.50 1.74
N ASP A 531 -42.44 -22.21 1.45
CA ASP A 531 -43.61 -21.49 1.95
C ASP A 531 -44.91 -22.04 1.35
N LYS A 532 -45.95 -22.20 2.17
CA LYS A 532 -47.14 -23.00 1.85
C LYS A 532 -48.32 -22.21 1.28
N ALA A 533 -48.14 -20.94 0.97
CA ALA A 533 -49.17 -20.09 0.41
C ALA A 533 -49.22 -20.18 -1.14
N SER A 534 -50.20 -20.92 -1.65
CA SER A 534 -50.57 -21.07 -3.09
C SER A 534 -49.70 -22.01 -3.96
N GLN A 535 -50.14 -23.27 -4.08
CA GLN A 535 -49.53 -24.26 -5.01
C GLN A 535 -49.74 -23.96 -6.50
N THR A 536 -50.59 -22.97 -6.83
CA THR A 536 -50.80 -22.51 -8.21
C THR A 536 -49.67 -21.61 -8.68
N ASP A 537 -49.28 -20.60 -7.90
CA ASP A 537 -48.21 -19.66 -8.29
C ASP A 537 -46.82 -20.29 -8.23
N THR A 538 -46.59 -21.27 -7.34
CA THR A 538 -45.28 -21.96 -7.25
C THR A 538 -44.89 -22.72 -8.51
N THR A 539 -45.87 -23.22 -9.29
CA THR A 539 -45.58 -23.93 -10.54
C THR A 539 -45.10 -22.94 -11.61
N ASP A 540 -45.82 -21.82 -11.76
CA ASP A 540 -45.43 -20.78 -12.69
C ASP A 540 -44.14 -20.07 -12.26
N LEU A 541 -43.91 -19.81 -10.96
CA LEU A 541 -42.67 -19.20 -10.48
C LEU A 541 -41.44 -20.11 -10.73
N PHE A 542 -41.52 -21.40 -10.39
CA PHE A 542 -40.46 -22.38 -10.65
C PHE A 542 -40.18 -22.51 -12.16
N CYS A 543 -41.23 -22.67 -12.96
CA CYS A 543 -41.08 -22.80 -14.41
C CYS A 543 -40.65 -21.50 -15.09
N ASN A 544 -41.00 -20.33 -14.57
CA ASN A 544 -40.52 -19.04 -15.06
C ASN A 544 -39.07 -18.78 -14.65
N GLN A 545 -38.63 -19.15 -13.45
CA GLN A 545 -37.21 -19.07 -13.07
C GLN A 545 -36.33 -19.99 -13.91
N ILE A 546 -36.77 -21.24 -14.17
CA ILE A 546 -36.07 -22.16 -15.06
C ILE A 546 -36.08 -21.64 -16.50
N LYS A 547 -37.23 -21.18 -17.03
CA LYS A 547 -37.27 -20.53 -18.36
C LYS A 547 -36.32 -19.33 -18.43
N ASN A 548 -36.29 -18.45 -17.44
CA ASN A 548 -35.42 -17.28 -17.43
C ASN A 548 -33.92 -17.64 -17.37
N LYS A 549 -33.53 -18.71 -16.66
CA LYS A 549 -32.15 -19.21 -16.65
C LYS A 549 -31.77 -19.91 -17.96
N VAL A 550 -32.66 -20.73 -18.51
CA VAL A 550 -32.37 -21.65 -19.62
C VAL A 550 -32.60 -21.01 -20.99
N MET A 551 -33.63 -20.16 -21.15
CA MET A 551 -33.93 -19.46 -22.41
C MET A 551 -33.06 -18.22 -22.66
N ALA A 552 -32.01 -18.01 -21.85
CA ALA A 552 -30.90 -17.13 -22.21
C ALA A 552 -30.07 -17.71 -23.39
N ASP A 553 -30.12 -19.03 -23.60
CA ASP A 553 -29.59 -19.72 -24.77
C ASP A 553 -30.74 -19.90 -25.80
N PRO A 554 -30.70 -19.23 -26.98
CA PRO A 554 -31.78 -19.28 -27.97
C PRO A 554 -31.96 -20.67 -28.58
N ASN A 555 -31.00 -21.57 -28.40
CA ASN A 555 -31.05 -22.95 -28.88
C ASN A 555 -31.89 -23.87 -27.99
N ILE A 556 -32.51 -23.37 -26.90
CA ILE A 556 -33.19 -24.20 -25.89
C ILE A 556 -34.70 -23.93 -25.82
N GLN A 557 -35.49 -24.98 -26.03
CA GLN A 557 -36.95 -24.99 -25.98
C GLN A 557 -37.47 -25.84 -24.81
N VAL A 558 -38.18 -25.22 -23.87
CA VAL A 558 -38.88 -25.94 -22.79
C VAL A 558 -40.18 -26.52 -23.34
N ASN A 559 -40.30 -27.85 -23.39
CA ASN A 559 -41.49 -28.54 -23.92
C ASN A 559 -42.58 -28.68 -22.86
N THR A 560 -42.19 -29.06 -21.64
CA THR A 560 -43.07 -29.31 -20.49
C THR A 560 -42.37 -28.92 -19.21
N CYS A 561 -43.07 -28.24 -18.29
CA CYS A 561 -42.54 -27.93 -16.97
C CYS A 561 -43.68 -27.98 -15.94
N THR A 562 -43.47 -28.73 -14.86
CA THR A 562 -44.34 -28.83 -13.69
C THR A 562 -43.48 -28.90 -12.43
N THR A 563 -44.10 -28.92 -11.25
CA THR A 563 -43.42 -29.10 -9.95
C THR A 563 -42.77 -30.48 -9.75
N SER A 564 -42.98 -31.43 -10.66
CA SER A 564 -42.44 -32.81 -10.59
C SER A 564 -41.77 -33.31 -11.87
N ASN A 565 -41.84 -32.57 -12.97
CA ASN A 565 -41.26 -32.97 -14.26
C ASN A 565 -40.88 -31.75 -15.10
N LEU A 566 -39.67 -31.76 -15.65
CA LEU A 566 -39.20 -30.82 -16.66
C LEU A 566 -38.73 -31.60 -17.90
N SER A 567 -39.20 -31.23 -19.09
CA SER A 567 -38.58 -31.71 -20.33
C SER A 567 -38.29 -30.57 -21.31
N VAL A 568 -37.08 -30.64 -21.87
CA VAL A 568 -36.43 -29.55 -22.61
C VAL A 568 -35.72 -30.14 -23.82
N THR A 569 -35.78 -29.45 -24.95
CA THR A 569 -35.02 -29.76 -26.16
C THR A 569 -33.96 -28.69 -26.36
N LYS A 570 -32.72 -29.08 -26.61
CA LYS A 570 -31.63 -28.20 -27.04
C LYS A 570 -31.21 -28.56 -28.46
N SER A 571 -31.07 -27.57 -29.33
CA SER A 571 -30.71 -27.75 -30.75
C SER A 571 -29.47 -26.92 -31.07
N ASP A 572 -28.29 -27.55 -31.06
CA ASP A 572 -27.06 -26.97 -31.63
C ASP A 572 -26.94 -27.40 -33.12
N GLU A 573 -26.06 -26.76 -33.90
CA GLU A 573 -26.12 -26.67 -35.38
C GLU A 573 -26.40 -27.98 -36.16
N ASP A 574 -25.92 -29.14 -35.67
CA ASP A 574 -26.16 -30.47 -36.26
C ASP A 574 -26.81 -31.49 -35.28
N THR A 575 -27.15 -31.11 -34.05
CA THR A 575 -27.61 -32.06 -33.01
C THR A 575 -28.76 -31.55 -32.14
N THR A 576 -29.79 -32.38 -31.98
CA THR A 576 -30.94 -32.13 -31.09
C THR A 576 -30.90 -33.07 -29.89
N ILE A 577 -30.72 -32.52 -28.69
CA ILE A 577 -30.63 -33.26 -27.43
C ILE A 577 -31.88 -32.99 -26.59
N LYS A 578 -32.60 -34.03 -26.21
CA LYS A 578 -33.75 -33.96 -25.31
C LYS A 578 -33.35 -34.34 -23.90
N TYR A 579 -33.71 -33.49 -22.94
CA TYR A 579 -33.57 -33.70 -21.51
C TYR A 579 -34.97 -33.93 -20.90
N VAL A 580 -35.08 -34.90 -20.01
CA VAL A 580 -36.26 -35.15 -19.17
C VAL A 580 -35.76 -35.36 -17.75
N ILE A 581 -36.26 -34.55 -16.82
CA ILE A 581 -35.84 -34.56 -15.42
C ILE A 581 -37.09 -34.69 -14.56
N GLU A 582 -37.12 -35.69 -13.69
CA GLU A 582 -38.21 -35.89 -12.73
C GLU A 582 -37.76 -35.49 -11.32
N PHE A 583 -38.70 -34.95 -10.55
CA PHE A 583 -38.44 -34.41 -9.22
C PHE A 583 -39.46 -34.91 -8.19
N ALA A 584 -39.00 -35.13 -6.97
CA ALA A 584 -39.85 -35.27 -5.79
C ALA A 584 -39.25 -34.48 -4.63
N ASN A 585 -40.07 -33.70 -3.91
CA ASN A 585 -39.65 -32.87 -2.78
C ASN A 585 -38.43 -31.96 -3.06
N TYR A 586 -38.34 -31.39 -4.27
CA TYR A 586 -37.20 -30.59 -4.74
C TYR A 586 -35.84 -31.33 -4.72
N ALA A 587 -35.86 -32.65 -4.89
CA ALA A 587 -34.72 -33.47 -5.25
C ALA A 587 -34.94 -34.10 -6.62
N ILE A 588 -33.87 -34.25 -7.41
CA ILE A 588 -33.91 -34.94 -8.70
C ILE A 588 -34.05 -36.45 -8.45
N THR A 589 -35.13 -37.06 -8.92
CA THR A 589 -35.38 -38.51 -8.78
C THR A 589 -34.93 -39.30 -10.00
N SER A 590 -34.98 -38.70 -11.20
CA SER A 590 -34.46 -39.30 -12.42
C SER A 590 -34.01 -38.25 -13.42
N ILE A 591 -33.03 -38.60 -14.27
CA ILE A 591 -32.59 -37.81 -15.42
C ILE A 591 -32.49 -38.76 -16.61
N SER A 592 -33.16 -38.40 -17.70
CA SER A 592 -33.05 -39.06 -19.00
C SER A 592 -32.65 -38.04 -20.07
N ILE A 593 -31.57 -38.32 -20.78
CA ILE A 593 -30.98 -37.46 -21.82
C ILE A 593 -30.82 -38.31 -23.08
N SER A 594 -31.24 -37.78 -24.23
CA SER A 594 -31.16 -38.54 -25.50
C SER A 594 -29.74 -38.77 -26.01
N ASP A 595 -28.78 -37.99 -25.52
CA ASP A 595 -27.35 -38.20 -25.76
C ASP A 595 -26.76 -39.07 -24.63
N GLN A 596 -26.26 -40.25 -25.00
CA GLN A 596 -25.80 -41.27 -24.06
C GLN A 596 -24.43 -40.96 -23.45
N GLU A 597 -23.59 -40.15 -24.09
CA GLU A 597 -22.32 -39.69 -23.50
C GLU A 597 -22.57 -38.63 -22.44
N ILE A 598 -23.43 -37.64 -22.73
CA ILE A 598 -23.83 -36.58 -21.80
C ILE A 598 -24.58 -37.17 -20.61
N GLN A 599 -25.50 -38.10 -20.84
CA GLN A 599 -26.16 -38.89 -19.78
C GLN A 599 -25.14 -39.52 -18.83
N THR A 600 -24.09 -40.14 -19.36
CA THR A 600 -23.08 -40.84 -18.56
C THR A 600 -22.25 -39.85 -17.75
N ALA A 601 -21.76 -38.78 -18.37
CA ALA A 601 -20.96 -37.76 -17.70
C ALA A 601 -21.73 -37.01 -16.58
N ILE A 602 -23.02 -36.72 -16.80
CA ILE A 602 -23.88 -36.08 -15.79
C ILE A 602 -24.19 -37.05 -14.65
N ASN A 603 -24.47 -38.33 -14.94
CA ASN A 603 -24.67 -39.37 -13.92
C ASN A 603 -23.41 -39.61 -13.05
N GLU A 604 -22.21 -39.47 -13.61
CA GLU A 604 -20.96 -39.54 -12.84
C GLU A 604 -20.75 -38.30 -11.96
N LYS A 605 -20.99 -37.09 -12.48
CA LYS A 605 -20.88 -35.87 -11.68
C LYS A 605 -21.87 -35.85 -10.51
N LEU A 606 -23.11 -36.28 -10.73
CA LEU A 606 -24.16 -36.30 -9.70
C LEU A 606 -23.89 -37.29 -8.55
N LYS A 607 -23.07 -38.33 -8.76
CA LYS A 607 -22.60 -39.20 -7.65
C LYS A 607 -21.66 -38.47 -6.68
N ASN A 608 -21.03 -37.38 -7.13
CA ASN A 608 -20.00 -36.64 -6.39
C ASN A 608 -20.47 -35.27 -5.88
N ILE A 609 -21.70 -34.84 -6.22
CA ILE A 609 -22.27 -33.57 -5.75
C ILE A 609 -22.94 -33.79 -4.39
N SER A 610 -22.41 -33.16 -3.35
CA SER A 610 -23.12 -32.98 -2.09
C SER A 610 -24.29 -32.03 -2.33
N THR A 611 -25.53 -32.52 -2.20
CA THR A 611 -26.77 -31.79 -2.52
C THR A 611 -27.12 -30.66 -1.54
N ASN A 612 -26.16 -30.19 -0.74
CA ASN A 612 -26.40 -29.35 0.43
C ASN A 612 -26.02 -27.87 0.24
N GLU A 613 -25.35 -27.49 -0.86
CA GLU A 613 -24.78 -26.14 -1.05
C GLU A 613 -25.20 -25.44 -2.36
N VAL A 614 -26.01 -26.08 -3.21
CA VAL A 614 -26.36 -25.54 -4.54
C VAL A 614 -27.88 -25.40 -4.69
N ASN A 615 -28.32 -24.21 -5.11
CA ASN A 615 -29.73 -23.92 -5.42
C ASN A 615 -30.25 -24.89 -6.48
N PHE A 616 -31.39 -25.52 -6.19
CA PHE A 616 -32.02 -26.55 -7.03
C PHE A 616 -32.23 -26.10 -8.50
N THR A 617 -32.55 -24.82 -8.73
CA THR A 617 -32.71 -24.27 -10.08
C THR A 617 -31.39 -24.03 -10.81
N ASP A 618 -30.28 -23.85 -10.09
CA ASP A 618 -28.93 -23.79 -10.67
C ASP A 618 -28.47 -25.18 -11.10
N ILE A 619 -28.67 -26.22 -10.28
CA ILE A 619 -28.37 -27.62 -10.67
C ILE A 619 -29.09 -28.00 -11.97
N ILE A 620 -30.38 -27.67 -12.09
CA ILE A 620 -31.17 -27.93 -13.30
C ILE A 620 -30.66 -27.12 -14.51
N GLY A 621 -30.32 -25.84 -14.29
CA GLY A 621 -29.70 -24.99 -15.31
C GLY A 621 -28.38 -25.58 -15.82
N ASP A 622 -27.49 -25.97 -14.91
CA ASP A 622 -26.18 -26.56 -15.21
C ASP A 622 -26.29 -27.91 -15.94
N ILE A 623 -27.28 -28.75 -15.61
CA ILE A 623 -27.56 -30.01 -16.32
C ILE A 623 -27.95 -29.76 -17.78
N ILE A 624 -28.81 -28.77 -18.04
CA ILE A 624 -29.33 -28.46 -19.39
C ILE A 624 -28.32 -27.65 -20.21
N CYS A 625 -27.55 -26.78 -19.54
CA CYS A 625 -26.50 -25.99 -20.14
C CYS A 625 -25.15 -26.73 -20.22
N TYR A 626 -25.07 -27.97 -19.72
CA TYR A 626 -23.86 -28.79 -19.76
C TYR A 626 -23.38 -29.01 -21.19
N LYS A 627 -22.38 -28.22 -21.59
CA LYS A 627 -21.56 -28.51 -22.76
C LYS A 627 -20.46 -29.44 -22.29
N LYS A 628 -20.31 -30.60 -22.96
CA LYS A 628 -19.15 -31.49 -22.77
C LYS A 628 -17.89 -30.62 -22.81
N PRO A 629 -17.02 -30.64 -21.80
CA PRO A 629 -15.79 -29.88 -21.87
C PRO A 629 -15.02 -30.36 -23.11
N GLN A 630 -14.84 -29.45 -24.07
CA GLN A 630 -13.78 -29.56 -25.06
C GLN A 630 -12.52 -29.88 -24.28
N VAL A 631 -11.85 -30.98 -24.61
CA VAL A 631 -10.84 -31.59 -23.74
C VAL A 631 -9.59 -30.72 -23.69
N SER A 632 -9.62 -29.70 -22.82
CA SER A 632 -8.43 -29.11 -22.22
C SER A 632 -8.00 -30.04 -21.09
N THR A 633 -7.14 -31.01 -21.43
CA THR A 633 -6.37 -31.76 -20.45
C THR A 633 -5.45 -30.79 -19.70
N THR A 634 -5.96 -30.20 -18.61
CA THR A 634 -5.15 -29.56 -17.58
C THR A 634 -4.53 -30.60 -16.64
N GLU A 635 -3.83 -31.58 -17.24
CA GLU A 635 -2.64 -32.13 -16.60
C GLU A 635 -1.54 -31.06 -16.76
N GLY A 636 -1.56 -30.08 -15.86
CA GLY A 636 -0.52 -29.08 -15.77
C GLY A 636 0.77 -29.70 -15.24
N THR A 637 1.87 -29.51 -15.95
CA THR A 637 3.23 -29.73 -15.43
C THR A 637 3.47 -28.88 -14.18
N ASP A 638 4.50 -29.17 -13.38
CA ASP A 638 4.88 -28.34 -12.23
C ASP A 638 5.01 -26.84 -12.60
N ASN A 639 5.44 -26.56 -13.83
CA ASN A 639 5.50 -25.22 -14.41
C ASN A 639 4.13 -24.51 -14.40
N ALA A 640 3.04 -25.20 -14.77
CA ALA A 640 1.70 -24.60 -14.85
C ALA A 640 1.19 -24.17 -13.46
N ILE A 641 1.48 -24.94 -12.40
CA ILE A 641 1.15 -24.59 -11.02
C ILE A 641 1.94 -23.34 -10.60
N ILE A 642 3.27 -23.35 -10.77
CA ILE A 642 4.17 -22.24 -10.42
C ILE A 642 3.78 -20.94 -11.15
N ILE A 643 3.37 -21.04 -12.42
CA ILE A 643 2.94 -19.90 -13.23
C ILE A 643 1.60 -19.34 -12.74
N THR A 644 0.65 -20.22 -12.38
CA THR A 644 -0.64 -19.83 -11.81
C THR A 644 -0.46 -19.09 -10.49
N GLU A 645 0.38 -19.59 -9.58
CA GLU A 645 0.66 -18.90 -8.31
C GLU A 645 1.36 -17.55 -8.53
N LYS A 646 2.36 -17.48 -9.41
CA LYS A 646 3.06 -16.20 -9.71
C LYS A 646 2.13 -15.16 -10.31
N ILE A 647 1.28 -15.54 -11.27
CA ILE A 647 0.32 -14.61 -11.88
C ILE A 647 -0.75 -14.19 -10.89
N LYS A 648 -1.26 -15.10 -10.05
CA LYS A 648 -2.18 -14.74 -8.96
C LYS A 648 -1.55 -13.77 -7.97
N ASN A 649 -0.27 -13.96 -7.61
CA ASN A 649 0.44 -13.12 -6.65
C ASN A 649 0.73 -11.70 -7.17
N TYR A 650 1.20 -11.58 -8.42
CA TYR A 650 1.57 -10.26 -8.98
C TYR A 650 0.41 -9.55 -9.69
N LEU A 651 -0.48 -10.29 -10.37
CA LEU A 651 -1.56 -9.71 -11.16
C LEU A 651 -2.94 -9.76 -10.49
N GLY A 652 -3.13 -10.58 -9.44
CA GLY A 652 -4.41 -10.71 -8.75
C GLY A 652 -5.52 -11.38 -9.56
N ILE A 653 -5.18 -12.01 -10.70
CA ILE A 653 -6.11 -12.65 -11.65
C ILE A 653 -5.91 -14.17 -11.70
N THR A 654 -6.97 -14.86 -12.12
CA THR A 654 -6.90 -16.27 -12.55
C THR A 654 -6.47 -16.34 -14.02
N ILE A 655 -5.73 -17.38 -14.38
CA ILE A 655 -5.34 -17.66 -15.77
C ILE A 655 -6.49 -18.40 -16.46
N ASP A 656 -6.83 -18.01 -17.69
CA ASP A 656 -7.91 -18.61 -18.49
C ASP A 656 -7.48 -19.95 -19.12
N ASP A 657 -6.21 -20.07 -19.55
CA ASP A 657 -5.62 -21.27 -20.16
C ASP A 657 -4.07 -21.24 -20.14
N ILE A 658 -3.41 -22.40 -20.14
CA ILE A 658 -1.95 -22.56 -20.24
C ILE A 658 -1.61 -23.66 -21.25
N ALA A 659 -0.83 -23.32 -22.29
CA ALA A 659 -0.32 -24.27 -23.26
C ALA A 659 1.22 -24.29 -23.28
N GLU A 660 1.82 -25.40 -22.83
CA GLU A 660 3.26 -25.65 -22.88
C GLU A 660 3.63 -26.49 -24.12
N LYS A 661 4.52 -25.98 -24.98
CA LYS A 661 5.02 -26.73 -26.15
C LYS A 661 6.44 -26.32 -26.48
N SER A 662 7.35 -27.31 -26.50
CA SER A 662 8.76 -27.14 -26.90
C SER A 662 9.50 -26.02 -26.16
N GLY A 663 9.31 -25.92 -24.83
CA GLY A 663 9.96 -24.91 -23.99
C GLY A 663 9.41 -23.48 -24.14
N ARG A 664 8.27 -23.31 -24.81
CA ARG A 664 7.48 -22.08 -24.82
C ARG A 664 6.19 -22.32 -24.03
N ILE A 665 5.81 -21.34 -23.21
CA ILE A 665 4.63 -21.45 -22.36
C ILE A 665 3.72 -20.29 -22.71
N LEU A 666 2.63 -20.60 -23.41
CA LEU A 666 1.59 -19.62 -23.72
C LEU A 666 0.58 -19.60 -22.57
N ILE A 667 0.28 -18.40 -22.10
CA ILE A 667 -0.76 -18.14 -21.10
C ILE A 667 -1.86 -17.32 -21.75
N ALA A 668 -3.13 -17.67 -21.51
CA ALA A 668 -4.27 -16.82 -21.79
C ALA A 668 -4.80 -16.26 -20.48
N PHE A 669 -5.03 -14.96 -20.39
CA PHE A 669 -5.50 -14.32 -19.16
C PHE A 669 -6.32 -13.06 -19.46
N SER A 670 -7.18 -12.68 -18.54
CA SER A 670 -8.09 -11.54 -18.70
C SER A 670 -7.83 -10.48 -17.63
N VAL A 671 -7.78 -9.20 -18.05
CA VAL A 671 -7.68 -8.04 -17.14
C VAL A 671 -8.86 -7.12 -17.41
N GLY A 672 -9.77 -7.03 -16.45
CA GLY A 672 -11.06 -6.38 -16.64
C GLY A 672 -11.86 -7.07 -17.75
N ARG A 673 -12.13 -6.36 -18.85
CA ARG A 673 -12.82 -6.91 -20.04
C ARG A 673 -11.87 -7.27 -21.19
N ILE A 674 -10.57 -7.02 -21.06
CA ILE A 674 -9.60 -7.24 -22.14
C ILE A 674 -8.95 -8.61 -21.95
N LYS A 675 -9.07 -9.47 -22.97
CA LYS A 675 -8.44 -10.80 -22.98
C LYS A 675 -7.10 -10.76 -23.71
N PHE A 676 -6.10 -11.41 -23.12
CA PHE A 676 -4.73 -11.45 -23.62
C PHE A 676 -4.26 -12.89 -23.84
N ILE A 677 -3.30 -13.03 -24.74
CA ILE A 677 -2.41 -14.20 -24.81
C ILE A 677 -0.97 -13.69 -24.71
N GLY A 678 -0.11 -14.36 -23.94
CA GLY A 678 1.30 -13.99 -23.83
C GLY A 678 2.21 -15.20 -23.69
N ASN A 679 3.49 -15.06 -24.04
CA ASN A 679 4.49 -16.10 -23.82
C ASN A 679 5.25 -15.84 -22.51
N TYR A 680 5.15 -16.76 -21.55
CA TYR A 680 5.79 -16.66 -20.24
C TYR A 680 7.21 -17.22 -20.24
N ASN A 681 8.18 -16.41 -19.82
CA ASN A 681 9.56 -16.82 -19.63
C ASN A 681 9.85 -17.12 -18.15
N MET A 682 9.90 -18.40 -17.79
CA MET A 682 10.15 -18.87 -16.42
C MET A 682 11.47 -18.36 -15.80
N THR A 683 12.52 -18.18 -16.60
CA THR A 683 13.84 -17.74 -16.10
C THR A 683 13.88 -16.25 -15.77
N LYS A 684 13.16 -15.43 -16.53
CA LYS A 684 13.13 -13.96 -16.36
C LYS A 684 11.88 -13.46 -15.62
N ASN A 685 10.88 -14.30 -15.40
CA ASN A 685 9.53 -13.94 -14.93
C ASN A 685 8.84 -12.88 -15.81
N ILE A 686 9.06 -12.90 -17.13
CA ILE A 686 8.50 -11.91 -18.07
C ILE A 686 7.47 -12.57 -18.99
N ILE A 687 6.32 -11.94 -19.15
CA ILE A 687 5.36 -12.22 -20.23
C ILE A 687 5.75 -11.36 -21.43
N TYR A 688 6.34 -11.98 -22.46
CA TYR A 688 6.67 -11.32 -23.72
C TYR A 688 6.87 -12.32 -24.88
N PRO A 689 6.32 -12.07 -26.08
CA PRO A 689 5.39 -10.99 -26.42
C PRO A 689 3.97 -11.20 -25.88
N ILE A 690 3.17 -10.13 -25.84
CA ILE A 690 1.75 -10.11 -25.46
C ILE A 690 0.89 -9.74 -26.68
N TYR A 691 -0.29 -10.34 -26.77
CA TYR A 691 -1.25 -10.21 -27.85
C TYR A 691 -2.66 -9.97 -27.28
N PHE A 692 -3.50 -9.25 -27.99
CA PHE A 692 -4.94 -9.25 -27.74
C PHE A 692 -5.53 -10.58 -28.24
N LYS A 693 -6.23 -11.32 -27.36
CA LYS A 693 -6.81 -12.63 -27.70
C LYS A 693 -7.93 -12.53 -28.73
N ASP A 694 -8.78 -11.50 -28.58
CA ASP A 694 -10.02 -11.36 -29.35
C ASP A 694 -9.84 -10.48 -30.62
N VAL A 695 -8.78 -9.67 -30.71
CA VAL A 695 -8.46 -8.86 -31.92
C VAL A 695 -7.63 -9.70 -32.88
N LEU A 696 -8.18 -10.05 -34.04
CA LEU A 696 -7.51 -10.91 -35.01
C LEU A 696 -7.05 -10.13 -36.26
N LEU A 697 -5.77 -10.22 -36.57
CA LEU A 697 -5.19 -9.80 -37.85
C LEU A 697 -4.84 -11.05 -38.66
N ASN A 698 -5.50 -11.24 -39.82
CA ASN A 698 -5.32 -12.43 -40.67
C ASN A 698 -5.48 -13.76 -39.89
N ASN A 699 -6.52 -13.87 -39.06
CA ASN A 699 -6.80 -15.00 -38.15
C ASN A 699 -5.72 -15.28 -37.08
N VAL A 700 -4.84 -14.32 -36.79
CA VAL A 700 -3.84 -14.40 -35.70
C VAL A 700 -4.08 -13.29 -34.67
N PRO A 701 -4.02 -13.57 -33.36
CA PRO A 701 -4.05 -12.57 -32.30
C PRO A 701 -3.13 -11.38 -32.57
N ALA A 702 -3.65 -10.15 -32.45
CA ALA A 702 -2.91 -8.94 -32.75
C ALA A 702 -1.85 -8.66 -31.66
N LYS A 703 -0.59 -8.54 -32.07
CA LYS A 703 0.53 -8.26 -31.15
C LYS A 703 0.44 -6.85 -30.59
N ILE A 704 0.64 -6.71 -29.28
CA ILE A 704 0.84 -5.41 -28.65
C ILE A 704 2.31 -5.02 -28.81
N MET A 705 2.57 -3.95 -29.56
CA MET A 705 3.93 -3.48 -29.81
C MET A 705 4.53 -2.88 -28.54
N ASN A 706 5.86 -3.02 -28.37
CA ASN A 706 6.62 -2.50 -27.24
C ASN A 706 6.14 -2.87 -25.81
N PHE A 707 5.21 -3.83 -25.66
CA PHE A 707 4.70 -4.25 -24.36
C PHE A 707 5.31 -5.59 -23.91
N SER A 708 5.98 -5.56 -22.76
CA SER A 708 6.39 -6.72 -21.96
C SER A 708 5.96 -6.51 -20.51
N LEU A 709 5.51 -7.58 -19.84
CA LEU A 709 5.08 -7.51 -18.44
C LEU A 709 6.00 -8.37 -17.58
N SER A 710 6.92 -7.73 -16.85
CA SER A 710 7.79 -8.38 -15.87
C SER A 710 7.03 -8.58 -14.56
N LEU A 711 7.10 -9.77 -13.98
CA LEU A 711 6.46 -10.12 -12.70
C LEU A 711 7.52 -10.14 -11.59
N ASP A 712 7.93 -8.94 -11.17
CA ASP A 712 8.88 -8.68 -10.09
C ASP A 712 8.48 -7.43 -9.29
N ASP A 713 9.04 -7.29 -8.08
CA ASP A 713 8.71 -6.15 -7.20
C ASP A 713 9.17 -4.79 -7.74
N ALA A 714 10.18 -4.74 -8.62
CA ALA A 714 10.63 -3.49 -9.24
C ALA A 714 9.60 -2.96 -10.27
N SER A 715 8.91 -3.88 -10.95
CA SER A 715 7.89 -3.58 -11.97
C SER A 715 6.49 -3.36 -11.39
N LYS A 716 6.31 -3.54 -10.08
CA LYS A 716 5.02 -3.55 -9.37
C LYS A 716 4.14 -2.32 -9.61
N THR A 717 4.74 -1.13 -9.73
CA THR A 717 4.00 0.11 -10.04
C THR A 717 3.38 0.07 -11.44
N ASP A 718 4.08 -0.49 -12.43
CA ASP A 718 3.59 -0.57 -13.81
C ASP A 718 2.62 -1.75 -14.00
N ILE A 719 2.83 -2.83 -13.26
CA ILE A 719 1.85 -3.91 -13.07
C ILE A 719 0.51 -3.34 -12.56
N TYR A 720 0.51 -2.53 -11.49
CA TYR A 720 -0.72 -1.93 -10.97
C TYR A 720 -1.39 -0.95 -11.95
N LYS A 721 -0.63 -0.15 -12.70
CA LYS A 721 -1.20 0.70 -13.77
C LYS A 721 -1.89 -0.14 -14.84
N PHE A 722 -1.24 -1.21 -15.30
CA PHE A 722 -1.82 -2.14 -16.28
C PHE A 722 -3.08 -2.84 -15.76
N ILE A 723 -3.14 -3.23 -14.49
CA ILE A 723 -4.33 -3.88 -13.92
C ILE A 723 -5.48 -2.88 -13.71
N SER A 724 -5.17 -1.67 -13.23
CA SER A 724 -6.18 -0.66 -12.90
C SER A 724 -6.82 -0.01 -14.13
N SER A 725 -6.06 0.24 -15.20
CA SER A 725 -6.61 0.59 -16.52
C SER A 725 -5.74 0.02 -17.64
N PRO A 726 -6.01 -1.22 -18.10
CA PRO A 726 -5.20 -1.87 -19.14
C PRO A 726 -5.28 -1.10 -20.47
N SER A 727 -6.42 -0.47 -20.77
CA SER A 727 -6.61 0.29 -22.00
C SER A 727 -5.75 1.56 -22.04
N ASP A 728 -5.79 2.40 -20.99
CA ASP A 728 -4.97 3.61 -20.91
C ASP A 728 -3.47 3.30 -20.80
N TYR A 729 -3.12 2.20 -20.13
CA TYR A 729 -1.75 1.72 -20.07
C TYR A 729 -1.23 1.33 -21.47
N ILE A 730 -1.99 0.53 -22.23
CA ILE A 730 -1.64 0.17 -23.62
C ILE A 730 -1.60 1.41 -24.51
N LYS A 731 -2.52 2.38 -24.35
CA LYS A 731 -2.51 3.67 -25.05
C LYS A 731 -1.23 4.46 -24.85
N THR A 732 -0.64 4.37 -23.65
CA THR A 732 0.58 5.08 -23.28
C THR A 732 1.83 4.43 -23.88
N ILE A 733 1.94 3.10 -23.83
CA ILE A 733 3.14 2.36 -24.29
C ILE A 733 3.10 1.98 -25.78
N SER A 734 1.90 1.87 -26.36
CA SER A 734 1.67 1.44 -27.74
C SER A 734 0.38 2.07 -28.31
N PRO A 735 0.41 3.37 -28.66
CA PRO A 735 -0.75 4.08 -29.21
C PRO A 735 -1.35 3.39 -30.44
N GLU A 736 -0.51 2.78 -31.29
CA GLU A 736 -0.92 2.03 -32.48
C GLU A 736 -1.72 0.76 -32.13
N SER A 737 -1.27 -0.01 -31.14
CA SER A 737 -2.00 -1.19 -30.66
C SER A 737 -3.28 -0.80 -29.92
N TYR A 738 -3.30 0.33 -29.22
CA TYR A 738 -4.53 0.88 -28.64
C TYR A 738 -5.54 1.24 -29.75
N LEU A 739 -5.15 1.98 -30.78
CA LEU A 739 -6.05 2.37 -31.88
C LEU A 739 -6.64 1.16 -32.61
N LEU A 740 -5.88 0.06 -32.72
CA LEU A 740 -6.38 -1.20 -33.27
C LEU A 740 -7.45 -1.85 -32.36
N TYR A 741 -7.25 -1.81 -31.04
CA TYR A 741 -8.23 -2.31 -30.07
C TYR A 741 -9.48 -1.41 -29.98
N ASP A 742 -9.30 -0.09 -30.03
CA ASP A 742 -10.35 0.93 -29.99
C ASP A 742 -11.35 0.74 -31.16
N LYS A 743 -10.84 0.47 -32.37
CA LYS A 743 -11.66 0.10 -33.54
C LYS A 743 -12.43 -1.20 -33.37
N PHE A 744 -11.76 -2.24 -32.86
CA PHE A 744 -12.39 -3.52 -32.60
C PHE A 744 -13.57 -3.41 -31.61
N ILE A 745 -13.46 -2.55 -30.58
CA ILE A 745 -14.56 -2.33 -29.62
C ILE A 745 -15.61 -1.32 -30.11
N SER A 746 -15.29 -0.41 -31.04
CA SER A 746 -16.26 0.49 -31.65
C SER A 746 -17.06 -0.15 -32.78
N GLY A 747 -16.57 -1.27 -33.35
CA GLY A 747 -17.20 -1.97 -34.47
C GLY A 747 -16.85 -1.37 -35.84
N GLU A 748 -15.72 -0.66 -35.96
CA GLU A 748 -15.15 -0.13 -37.21
C GLU A 748 -14.03 -1.02 -37.78
#